data_AF-A0A2W0C2J3-F1
#
_entry.id   AF-A0A2W0C2J3-F1
#
_cell.length_a   1.000
_cell.length_b   1.000
_cell.length_c   1.000
_cell.angle_alpha   90.00
_cell.angle_beta   90.00
_cell.angle_gamma   90.00
#
_symmetry.space_group_name_H-M   'P 1'
#
loop_
_entity.id
_entity.type
_entity.pdbx_description
1 polymer ?
#
loop_
_entity_poly.entity_id
_entity_poly.type
_entity_poly.pdbx_seq_one_letter_code
_entity_poly.pdbx_strand_id
1 'polypeptide(L)'
;MRRKWPLLLLAFTLTVGLSVPGVHEVRASEGDSQPSIDRISENLSLGTDGRSRLYPNDWYPGFKDEQGRFLHDFSYAGYRRGETELPKTAKNKRIDVTKSPYFADPSGNRDATQAIQKAIDDAVALGGGVVYLPKGTYQVNPRDGKDYSLNIPASRVVLKGDGMNKTHIYNAQQSMKNKDIIRIGNGDWKKTGISTKLRKSVTDPTVLLPVEDTSGFAVNDYVVISFETTPGFLRELGMQNKWSSRLGKVEPLFYRQIVGVDSENKTITLDIPTRYPMKLRDDITISQTADPIVEVGLEDFSIANIQNAKSGLGEDDFKVVGTAGYEADNAKAVNVIVVANSWIRNINTYKPTGNANYHLLSKGIILDRTKNVTVDHVTMQYPQYRGANGNGYLYQFIGNDNLIKNSKAIGARHSFTYANFSANGNVLQSSYSEKPSLLTDFHMYLSMANLIDNLVVNGDGISAITRDYGSSQTNRHGVVTTESVFWNTTGQAAHPSKSGVIVESEQFGNGYVIGTKGKDSGVNVNIVGSIPDANTQPFDMAEGIGEGDRLSPQSLYQDQSKKRIKDIHLGLQSLLVNGEPIGGMQFLRTDYDHTLPYGTTETPIISAKAYAKDAKVKIKQPQGTNGTGEITVSYRDHTQKVRVKFKVADTPVLPENISISPNKTVPGWRVAGNAISAGESGELSSFLTLDNGEIVNIAELNVPVTYTSSDDTIGYTEGTTFHAVKAGKVDIIVSCVFNGVTVEAREKFEVKEPVAEPEGPFAVVTKVTASADDGNLPIHTIDRDPDSRWSADGKGQYLQLELEQQTQVGQVSIQFYNGHTRSNYFDLEISVDGINYQKVLSNVASQKQAAYETFEFEPVQAKFIRYVGQGNESNTWNSIIEFWVHEN
;
A
#
# COMPACT_ATOMS: atom_id res chain seq x y z
N MET A 1 -46.54 43.21 31.92
CA MET A 1 -47.29 42.01 31.46
C MET A 1 -46.29 40.85 31.42
N ARG A 2 -46.22 39.91 32.39
CA ARG A 2 -46.99 38.63 32.53
C ARG A 2 -47.04 37.86 31.20
N ARG A 3 -46.55 36.62 30.99
CA ARG A 3 -46.45 35.35 31.77
C ARG A 3 -45.26 34.51 31.21
N LYS A 4 -44.43 33.79 31.98
CA LYS A 4 -44.56 32.54 32.79
C LYS A 4 -44.57 31.21 32.00
N TRP A 5 -43.59 30.36 32.33
CA TRP A 5 -43.39 28.89 32.15
C TRP A 5 -44.51 28.01 32.82
N PRO A 6 -44.44 26.65 33.04
CA PRO A 6 -43.45 25.57 32.72
C PRO A 6 -44.03 24.17 32.32
N LEU A 7 -43.13 23.17 32.26
CA LEU A 7 -43.24 21.68 32.27
C LEU A 7 -44.49 21.01 32.89
N LEU A 8 -44.90 19.82 32.37
CA LEU A 8 -44.71 18.46 32.96
C LEU A 8 -45.49 17.36 32.18
N LEU A 9 -44.85 16.19 32.00
CA LEU A 9 -45.32 14.79 32.21
C LEU A 9 -46.83 14.45 32.18
N LEU A 10 -47.23 13.36 31.49
CA LEU A 10 -47.57 12.03 32.07
C LEU A 10 -48.17 11.04 31.02
N ALA A 11 -48.13 9.76 31.39
CA ALA A 11 -48.53 8.51 30.71
C ALA A 11 -50.02 8.31 30.34
N PHE A 12 -50.35 7.28 29.53
CA PHE A 12 -51.15 6.08 29.91
C PHE A 12 -51.52 5.12 28.74
N THR A 13 -51.30 3.81 28.98
CA THR A 13 -52.08 2.57 28.69
C THR A 13 -52.53 2.05 27.30
N LEU A 14 -52.14 0.78 27.09
CA LEU A 14 -52.83 -0.44 26.58
C LEU A 14 -54.21 -0.35 25.88
N THR A 15 -54.29 -1.05 24.74
CA THR A 15 -55.43 -1.90 24.32
C THR A 15 -54.96 -3.20 23.65
N VAL A 16 -55.56 -4.31 24.08
CA VAL A 16 -55.62 -5.67 23.49
C VAL A 16 -56.50 -5.61 22.23
N GLY A 17 -56.40 -6.36 21.14
CA GLY A 17 -55.64 -7.53 20.69
C GLY A 17 -56.45 -8.17 19.54
N LEU A 18 -55.80 -8.76 18.53
CA LEU A 18 -56.41 -9.80 17.68
C LEU A 18 -55.29 -10.68 17.10
N SER A 19 -55.40 -11.97 17.38
CA SER A 19 -54.47 -13.05 17.05
C SER A 19 -54.73 -13.63 15.65
N VAL A 20 -53.64 -13.93 14.91
CA VAL A 20 -53.62 -14.96 13.86
C VAL A 20 -52.37 -15.83 14.10
N PRO A 21 -52.49 -17.17 14.18
CA PRO A 21 -51.38 -18.04 14.56
C PRO A 21 -50.59 -18.55 13.35
N GLY A 22 -49.28 -18.69 13.53
CA GLY A 22 -48.53 -19.83 13.00
C GLY A 22 -47.65 -19.60 11.77
N VAL A 23 -46.47 -19.03 11.96
CA VAL A 23 -45.25 -19.43 11.23
C VAL A 23 -44.11 -19.45 12.24
N HIS A 24 -43.41 -20.58 12.35
CA HIS A 24 -42.27 -20.75 13.24
C HIS A 24 -41.12 -19.83 12.78
N GLU A 25 -41.05 -18.63 13.34
CA GLU A 25 -39.84 -17.82 13.32
C GLU A 25 -38.81 -18.45 14.26
N VAL A 26 -37.72 -18.91 13.67
CA VAL A 26 -36.49 -19.27 14.37
C VAL A 26 -35.98 -18.00 15.04
N ARG A 27 -36.03 -17.99 16.38
CA ARG A 27 -35.40 -16.96 17.22
C ARG A 27 -33.93 -16.86 16.84
N ALA A 28 -33.53 -15.70 16.34
CA ALA A 28 -32.14 -15.28 16.37
C ALA A 28 -31.67 -15.33 17.83
N SER A 29 -30.58 -16.05 18.09
CA SER A 29 -29.91 -16.02 19.38
C SER A 29 -29.32 -14.63 19.60
N GLU A 30 -30.04 -13.79 20.35
CA GLU A 30 -29.43 -12.73 21.14
C GLU A 30 -28.52 -13.41 22.17
N GLY A 31 -27.22 -13.41 21.92
CA GLY A 31 -26.29 -14.11 22.79
C GLY A 31 -24.81 -14.09 22.40
N ASP A 32 -24.35 -13.17 21.56
CA ASP A 32 -22.91 -12.85 21.48
C ASP A 32 -22.67 -11.49 22.14
N SER A 33 -22.88 -11.45 23.46
CA SER A 33 -22.09 -10.53 24.27
C SER A 33 -20.67 -11.09 24.27
N GLN A 34 -19.80 -10.51 23.43
CA GLN A 34 -18.36 -10.63 23.62
C GLN A 34 -18.07 -10.48 25.12
N PRO A 35 -17.26 -11.35 25.73
CA PRO A 35 -16.90 -11.19 27.13
C PRO A 35 -16.37 -9.78 27.32
N SER A 36 -16.96 -9.03 28.25
CA SER A 36 -16.49 -7.71 28.62
C SER A 36 -15.10 -7.88 29.25
N ILE A 37 -14.06 -7.84 28.42
CA ILE A 37 -12.70 -7.61 28.90
C ILE A 37 -12.76 -6.21 29.49
N ASP A 38 -12.58 -6.11 30.80
CA ASP A 38 -12.49 -4.83 31.49
C ASP A 38 -11.47 -3.96 30.76
N ARG A 39 -11.95 -2.83 30.24
CA ARG A 39 -11.17 -1.84 29.48
C ARG A 39 -10.22 -1.11 30.42
N ILE A 40 -9.13 -1.76 30.82
CA ILE A 40 -8.12 -1.16 31.69
C ILE A 40 -6.98 -0.65 30.81
N SER A 41 -6.88 0.68 30.66
CA SER A 41 -5.66 1.27 30.10
C SER A 41 -4.48 1.03 31.03
N GLU A 42 -3.43 0.40 30.51
CA GLU A 42 -2.17 0.23 31.23
C GLU A 42 -1.32 1.49 31.07
N ASN A 43 -1.40 2.41 32.02
CA ASN A 43 -0.37 3.44 32.18
C ASN A 43 0.80 2.84 32.97
N LEU A 44 1.89 2.59 32.27
CA LEU A 44 3.02 1.83 32.79
C LEU A 44 4.22 2.75 33.01
N SER A 45 5.00 2.51 34.07
CA SER A 45 6.33 3.10 34.22
C SER A 45 7.37 2.28 33.49
N LEU A 46 8.48 2.94 33.10
CA LEU A 46 9.66 2.24 32.60
C LEU A 46 10.29 1.38 33.69
N GLY A 47 11.08 0.38 33.28
CA GLY A 47 11.94 -0.36 34.18
C GLY A 47 12.84 0.55 35.03
N THR A 48 13.36 0.03 36.14
CA THR A 48 14.31 0.77 36.98
C THR A 48 15.61 1.12 36.23
N ASP A 49 15.97 0.31 35.23
CA ASP A 49 17.07 0.52 34.28
C ASP A 49 16.71 1.47 33.12
N GLY A 50 15.49 2.00 33.11
CA GLY A 50 14.97 2.88 32.07
C GLY A 50 14.51 2.18 30.80
N ARG A 51 14.52 0.84 30.73
CA ARG A 51 14.12 0.11 29.53
C ARG A 51 12.61 -0.10 29.48
N SER A 52 12.07 -0.17 28.27
CA SER A 52 10.73 -0.66 28.02
C SER A 52 10.67 -2.17 28.23
N ARG A 53 9.55 -2.67 28.74
CA ARG A 53 9.27 -4.12 28.80
C ARG A 53 9.33 -4.81 27.43
N LEU A 54 9.02 -4.08 26.34
CA LEU A 54 9.05 -4.61 24.98
C LEU A 54 10.45 -4.54 24.35
N TYR A 55 11.42 -3.92 25.02
CA TYR A 55 12.79 -3.76 24.54
C TYR A 55 13.83 -4.00 25.65
N PRO A 56 13.85 -5.20 26.26
CA PRO A 56 14.84 -5.56 27.28
C PRO A 56 16.26 -5.54 26.71
N ASN A 57 17.26 -5.68 27.58
CA ASN A 57 18.66 -5.57 27.18
C ASN A 57 19.06 -6.64 26.14
N ASP A 58 18.56 -7.86 26.33
CA ASP A 58 18.71 -9.03 25.48
C ASP A 58 17.63 -9.15 24.39
N TRP A 59 16.94 -8.05 24.06
CA TRP A 59 15.96 -8.02 22.97
C TRP A 59 16.53 -8.55 21.65
N TYR A 60 15.71 -9.33 20.94
CA TYR A 60 15.90 -9.81 19.58
C TYR A 60 14.62 -9.55 18.76
N PRO A 61 14.69 -9.45 17.41
CA PRO A 61 13.50 -9.31 16.58
C PRO A 61 12.49 -10.43 16.80
N GLY A 62 11.24 -10.08 17.09
CA GLY A 62 10.18 -11.04 17.42
C GLY A 62 10.08 -11.39 18.91
N PHE A 63 10.86 -10.73 19.79
CA PHE A 63 10.61 -10.76 21.23
C PHE A 63 9.17 -10.32 21.53
N LYS A 64 8.47 -11.12 22.34
CA LYS A 64 7.10 -10.87 22.80
C LYS A 64 7.09 -10.79 24.32
N ASP A 65 6.26 -9.92 24.88
CA ASP A 65 5.95 -9.96 26.32
C ASP A 65 4.91 -11.04 26.65
N GLU A 66 4.51 -11.12 27.92
CA GLU A 66 3.53 -12.11 28.41
C GLU A 66 2.13 -11.93 27.79
N GLN A 67 1.81 -10.75 27.24
CA GLN A 67 0.57 -10.46 26.54
C GLN A 67 0.69 -10.69 25.02
N GLY A 68 1.85 -11.13 24.53
CA GLY A 68 2.11 -11.34 23.10
C GLY A 68 2.44 -10.07 22.32
N ARG A 69 2.56 -8.91 23.00
CA ARG A 69 2.93 -7.63 22.38
C ARG A 69 4.41 -7.64 21.98
N PHE A 70 4.76 -6.97 20.89
CA PHE A 70 6.14 -6.93 20.40
C PHE A 70 6.46 -5.59 19.73
N LEU A 71 7.73 -5.38 19.41
CA LEU A 71 8.16 -4.27 18.55
C LEU A 71 8.71 -4.82 17.24
N HIS A 72 8.25 -4.26 16.12
CA HIS A 72 8.85 -4.54 14.82
C HIS A 72 10.32 -4.10 14.78
N ASP A 73 11.12 -4.76 13.94
CA ASP A 73 12.49 -4.30 13.62
C ASP A 73 12.45 -3.20 12.55
N PHE A 74 12.59 -1.95 12.97
CA PHE A 74 12.56 -0.77 12.11
C PHE A 74 13.92 -0.46 11.47
N SER A 75 14.97 -1.22 11.81
CA SER A 75 16.33 -0.94 11.37
C SER A 75 16.57 -1.05 9.86
N TYR A 76 15.60 -1.57 9.11
CA TYR A 76 15.67 -1.66 7.65
C TYR A 76 15.24 -0.38 6.93
N ALA A 77 14.80 0.66 7.65
CA ALA A 77 14.38 1.89 7.01
C ALA A 77 15.54 2.73 6.46
N GLY A 78 15.29 3.39 5.33
CA GLY A 78 16.22 4.30 4.66
C GLY A 78 17.11 3.65 3.61
N TYR A 79 17.90 4.50 2.94
CA TYR A 79 18.83 4.16 1.86
C TYR A 79 19.63 2.89 2.15
N ARG A 80 19.49 1.90 1.25
CA ARG A 80 20.17 0.59 1.35
C ARG A 80 19.96 -0.05 2.73
N ARG A 81 18.77 0.12 3.30
CA ARG A 81 18.39 -0.36 4.63
C ARG A 81 19.38 0.10 5.72
N GLY A 82 20.04 1.25 5.57
CA GLY A 82 21.06 1.72 6.53
C GLY A 82 22.37 0.91 6.55
N GLU A 83 22.55 -0.08 5.66
CA GLU A 83 23.76 -0.91 5.57
C GLU A 83 24.95 -0.15 4.97
N THR A 84 24.68 0.95 4.29
CA THR A 84 25.70 1.80 3.67
C THR A 84 25.43 3.27 3.97
N GLU A 85 26.49 4.06 4.15
CA GLU A 85 26.37 5.52 4.22
C GLU A 85 25.79 6.11 2.91
N LEU A 86 25.14 7.27 3.03
CA LEU A 86 24.71 8.02 1.85
C LEU A 86 25.92 8.36 0.97
N PRO A 87 25.84 8.19 -0.36
CA PRO A 87 26.97 8.43 -1.26
C PRO A 87 27.55 9.85 -1.12
N LYS A 88 28.87 9.97 -1.19
CA LYS A 88 29.56 11.27 -1.28
C LYS A 88 29.73 11.64 -2.75
N THR A 89 29.03 12.67 -3.20
CA THR A 89 29.08 13.11 -4.59
C THR A 89 30.29 14.01 -4.85
N ALA A 90 31.22 13.54 -5.68
CA ALA A 90 32.46 14.25 -5.99
C ALA A 90 32.20 15.45 -6.93
N LYS A 91 32.73 16.63 -6.58
CA LYS A 91 32.57 17.84 -7.41
C LYS A 91 33.35 17.80 -8.73
N ASN A 92 34.32 16.92 -8.93
CA ASN A 92 35.26 17.00 -10.08
C ASN A 92 34.81 16.24 -11.35
N LYS A 93 33.76 15.40 -11.28
CA LYS A 93 33.15 14.73 -12.45
C LYS A 93 31.65 15.03 -12.49
N ARG A 94 31.29 16.17 -13.08
CA ARG A 94 29.93 16.72 -13.05
C ARG A 94 29.55 17.37 -14.37
N ILE A 95 28.24 17.39 -14.63
CA ILE A 95 27.62 18.19 -15.68
C ILE A 95 27.26 19.54 -15.05
N ASP A 96 28.08 20.56 -15.32
CA ASP A 96 27.84 21.92 -14.81
C ASP A 96 26.84 22.65 -15.72
N VAL A 97 25.64 22.92 -15.20
CA VAL A 97 24.54 23.47 -16.00
C VAL A 97 24.83 24.88 -16.53
N THR A 98 25.80 25.61 -15.97
CA THR A 98 26.16 26.96 -16.44
C THR A 98 27.16 26.95 -17.59
N LYS A 99 27.75 25.80 -17.89
CA LYS A 99 28.75 25.62 -18.95
C LYS A 99 28.10 25.11 -20.24
N SER A 100 28.86 25.19 -21.32
CA SER A 100 28.49 24.60 -22.61
C SER A 100 28.23 23.10 -22.43
N PRO A 101 27.18 22.53 -23.04
CA PRO A 101 26.23 23.16 -23.97
C PRO A 101 24.95 23.76 -23.33
N TYR A 102 24.82 23.79 -22.00
CA TYR A 102 23.54 24.06 -21.32
C TYR A 102 23.26 25.54 -21.09
N PHE A 103 24.28 26.30 -20.64
CA PHE A 103 24.19 27.75 -20.39
C PHE A 103 22.99 28.19 -19.52
N ALA A 104 22.60 27.36 -18.53
CA ALA A 104 21.54 27.69 -17.58
C ALA A 104 21.84 29.01 -16.88
N ASP A 105 20.84 29.87 -16.76
CA ASP A 105 20.97 31.20 -16.15
C ASP A 105 20.98 31.10 -14.60
N PRO A 106 22.10 31.43 -13.93
CA PRO A 106 22.19 31.38 -12.47
C PRO A 106 21.73 32.69 -11.81
N SER A 107 21.26 33.69 -12.57
CA SER A 107 20.80 34.98 -12.03
C SER A 107 19.34 34.98 -11.59
N GLY A 108 18.56 34.01 -12.06
CA GLY A 108 17.11 33.92 -11.83
C GLY A 108 16.28 34.84 -12.73
N ASN A 109 16.89 35.55 -13.67
CA ASN A 109 16.20 36.49 -14.56
C ASN A 109 15.61 35.83 -15.82
N ARG A 110 16.12 34.64 -16.20
CA ARG A 110 15.61 33.86 -17.33
C ARG A 110 15.31 32.44 -16.88
N ASP A 111 14.35 31.83 -17.57
CA ASP A 111 13.97 30.45 -17.33
C ASP A 111 15.13 29.48 -17.67
N ALA A 112 15.57 28.73 -16.67
CA ALA A 112 16.64 27.74 -16.76
C ALA A 112 16.13 26.30 -16.94
N THR A 113 14.81 26.09 -17.01
CA THR A 113 14.18 24.75 -17.01
C THR A 113 14.74 23.86 -18.11
N GLN A 114 14.74 24.33 -19.36
CA GLN A 114 15.18 23.51 -20.49
C GLN A 114 16.68 23.20 -20.42
N ALA A 115 17.50 24.15 -19.97
CA ALA A 115 18.94 23.95 -19.83
C ALA A 115 19.27 22.90 -18.75
N ILE A 116 18.59 22.97 -17.59
CA ILE A 116 18.77 22.01 -16.50
C ILE A 116 18.20 20.65 -16.89
N GLN A 117 17.01 20.60 -17.49
CA GLN A 117 16.42 19.33 -17.95
C GLN A 117 17.32 18.65 -18.99
N LYS A 118 17.89 19.40 -19.93
CA LYS A 118 18.85 18.84 -20.90
C LYS A 118 20.08 18.24 -20.19
N ALA A 119 20.58 18.87 -19.13
CA ALA A 119 21.68 18.32 -18.35
C ALA A 119 21.30 17.03 -17.61
N ILE A 120 20.06 16.94 -17.13
CA ILE A 120 19.50 15.70 -16.57
C ILE A 120 19.40 14.63 -17.65
N ASP A 121 18.84 14.95 -18.81
CA ASP A 121 18.66 14.01 -19.92
C ASP A 121 20.02 13.47 -20.42
N ASP A 122 21.03 14.34 -20.52
CA ASP A 122 22.40 13.93 -20.88
C ASP A 122 23.03 13.05 -19.79
N ALA A 123 22.78 13.31 -18.50
CA ALA A 123 23.22 12.41 -17.42
C ALA A 123 22.54 11.03 -17.52
N VAL A 124 21.25 11.00 -17.82
CA VAL A 124 20.49 9.76 -18.05
C VAL A 124 21.07 8.98 -19.23
N ALA A 125 21.35 9.66 -20.35
CA ALA A 125 21.95 9.04 -21.54
C ALA A 125 23.34 8.44 -21.28
N LEU A 126 24.07 8.95 -20.28
CA LEU A 126 25.34 8.40 -19.82
C LEU A 126 25.20 7.26 -18.80
N GLY A 127 23.98 6.85 -18.45
CA GLY A 127 23.69 5.83 -17.43
C GLY A 127 23.78 6.34 -15.98
N GLY A 128 23.77 7.65 -15.79
CA GLY A 128 23.88 8.33 -14.51
C GLY A 128 24.91 9.46 -14.51
N GLY A 129 24.88 10.30 -13.47
CA GLY A 129 25.83 11.41 -13.33
C GLY A 129 25.38 12.46 -12.32
N VAL A 130 26.31 13.37 -11.99
CA VAL A 130 26.01 14.52 -11.13
C VAL A 130 25.68 15.73 -12.01
N VAL A 131 24.42 16.16 -11.98
CA VAL A 131 23.96 17.43 -12.55
C VAL A 131 24.16 18.51 -11.49
N TYR A 132 25.10 19.41 -11.75
CA TYR A 132 25.54 20.39 -10.78
C TYR A 132 25.08 21.80 -11.12
N LEU A 133 24.45 22.43 -10.13
CA LEU A 133 23.97 23.80 -10.15
C LEU A 133 24.87 24.65 -9.22
N PRO A 134 25.89 25.34 -9.75
CA PRO A 134 26.70 26.28 -8.98
C PRO A 134 25.85 27.30 -8.23
N LYS A 135 26.43 27.97 -7.22
CA LYS A 135 25.78 29.08 -6.50
C LYS A 135 25.05 30.03 -7.46
N GLY A 136 23.78 30.31 -7.17
CA GLY A 136 22.91 31.14 -8.00
C GLY A 136 21.44 30.91 -7.69
N THR A 137 20.58 31.57 -8.46
CA THR A 137 19.14 31.36 -8.50
C THR A 137 18.77 30.88 -9.88
N TYR A 138 18.08 29.75 -9.97
CA TYR A 138 17.64 29.14 -11.22
C TYR A 138 16.12 29.17 -11.24
N GLN A 139 15.56 30.03 -12.09
CA GLN A 139 14.14 30.03 -12.33
C GLN A 139 13.77 28.76 -13.10
N VAL A 140 12.79 28.01 -12.60
CA VAL A 140 12.23 26.84 -13.29
C VAL A 140 10.71 26.96 -13.36
N ASN A 141 10.10 26.42 -14.41
CA ASN A 141 8.66 26.45 -14.59
C ASN A 141 8.22 25.17 -15.33
N PRO A 142 7.02 24.64 -15.03
CA PRO A 142 6.43 23.63 -15.88
C PRO A 142 6.26 24.14 -17.31
N ARG A 143 6.77 23.36 -18.26
CA ARG A 143 6.64 23.63 -19.68
C ARG A 143 5.25 23.24 -20.19
N ASP A 144 4.87 23.77 -21.35
CA ASP A 144 3.61 23.42 -22.00
C ASP A 144 3.44 21.90 -22.13
N GLY A 145 2.29 21.40 -21.68
CA GLY A 145 1.97 19.97 -21.68
C GLY A 145 2.72 19.14 -20.63
N LYS A 146 3.46 19.76 -19.69
CA LYS A 146 4.15 19.09 -18.58
C LYS A 146 3.54 19.48 -17.24
N ASP A 147 3.45 18.49 -16.36
CA ASP A 147 2.99 18.62 -14.98
C ASP A 147 4.17 18.65 -13.97
N TYR A 148 5.37 18.95 -14.46
CA TYR A 148 6.57 19.15 -13.65
C TYR A 148 7.46 20.25 -14.25
N SER A 149 8.30 20.88 -13.43
CA SER A 149 9.38 21.74 -13.93
C SER A 149 10.59 20.92 -14.34
N LEU A 150 11.11 20.09 -13.44
CA LEU A 150 12.23 19.18 -13.67
C LEU A 150 11.82 17.74 -13.37
N ASN A 151 12.25 16.80 -14.23
CA ASN A 151 12.00 15.38 -14.05
C ASN A 151 13.30 14.58 -14.13
N ILE A 152 13.50 13.66 -13.17
CA ILE A 152 14.59 12.69 -13.16
C ILE A 152 13.97 11.29 -13.41
N PRO A 153 13.97 10.80 -14.65
CA PRO A 153 13.24 9.58 -15.03
C PRO A 153 14.05 8.28 -14.88
N ALA A 154 15.32 8.33 -14.44
CA ALA A 154 16.18 7.16 -14.42
C ALA A 154 17.15 7.14 -13.24
N SER A 155 17.71 5.96 -13.00
CA SER A 155 18.63 5.67 -11.91
C SER A 155 19.95 6.43 -12.00
N ARG A 156 20.64 6.56 -10.87
CA ARG A 156 22.04 7.05 -10.75
C ARG A 156 22.26 8.51 -11.15
N VAL A 157 21.20 9.33 -11.15
CA VAL A 157 21.30 10.77 -11.38
C VAL A 157 21.25 11.52 -10.06
N VAL A 158 22.20 12.43 -9.84
CA VAL A 158 22.21 13.30 -8.66
C VAL A 158 22.09 14.76 -9.08
N LEU A 159 21.04 15.43 -8.62
CA LEU A 159 20.88 16.88 -8.75
C LEU A 159 21.52 17.56 -7.52
N LYS A 160 22.57 18.35 -7.75
CA LYS A 160 23.42 18.88 -6.69
C LYS A 160 23.63 20.38 -6.79
N GLY A 161 23.43 21.10 -5.70
CA GLY A 161 23.81 22.51 -5.57
C GLY A 161 25.15 22.75 -4.86
N ASP A 162 25.42 24.02 -4.51
CA ASP A 162 26.60 24.44 -3.74
C ASP A 162 26.38 24.55 -2.22
N GLY A 163 25.16 24.27 -1.78
CA GLY A 163 24.72 24.33 -0.39
C GLY A 163 23.35 24.98 -0.26
N MET A 164 22.66 24.66 0.84
CA MET A 164 21.51 25.42 1.32
C MET A 164 21.84 26.91 1.37
N ASN A 165 20.90 27.75 0.89
CA ASN A 165 21.00 29.21 0.80
C ASN A 165 22.09 29.73 -0.17
N LYS A 166 22.69 28.86 -0.99
CA LYS A 166 23.68 29.24 -2.02
C LYS A 166 23.15 28.97 -3.42
N THR A 167 22.62 27.78 -3.65
CA THR A 167 21.91 27.41 -4.88
C THR A 167 20.42 27.44 -4.61
N HIS A 168 19.65 28.16 -5.41
CA HIS A 168 18.20 28.30 -5.26
C HIS A 168 17.50 27.82 -6.53
N ILE A 169 16.55 26.89 -6.40
CA ILE A 169 15.63 26.48 -7.46
C ILE A 169 14.29 27.16 -7.17
N TYR A 170 13.86 28.03 -8.08
CA TYR A 170 12.73 28.92 -7.87
C TYR A 170 11.65 28.70 -8.93
N ASN A 171 10.48 28.25 -8.52
CA ASN A 171 9.33 28.18 -9.39
C ASN A 171 8.63 29.54 -9.52
N ALA A 172 8.58 30.11 -10.73
CA ALA A 172 7.98 31.42 -10.99
C ALA A 172 6.52 31.36 -11.48
N GLN A 173 5.91 30.17 -11.59
CA GLN A 173 4.49 30.02 -11.91
C GLN A 173 3.60 30.01 -10.66
N GLN A 174 2.54 30.83 -10.65
CA GLN A 174 1.55 30.86 -9.56
C GLN A 174 0.55 29.70 -9.63
N SER A 175 0.25 29.21 -10.84
CA SER A 175 -0.70 28.11 -11.08
C SER A 175 0.04 26.79 -11.26
N MET A 176 0.12 26.04 -10.18
CA MET A 176 0.83 24.78 -10.04
C MET A 176 -0.11 23.61 -9.69
N LYS A 177 -1.41 23.75 -10.00
CA LYS A 177 -2.42 22.72 -9.70
C LYS A 177 -1.99 21.37 -10.26
N ASN A 178 -1.87 20.36 -9.39
CA ASN A 178 -1.38 19.01 -9.71
C ASN A 178 0.04 18.95 -10.32
N LYS A 179 0.88 19.97 -10.15
CA LYS A 179 2.23 20.03 -10.71
C LYS A 179 3.32 19.92 -9.66
N ASP A 180 4.50 19.50 -10.11
CA ASP A 180 5.68 19.30 -9.27
C ASP A 180 6.79 20.30 -9.68
N ILE A 181 7.56 20.83 -8.72
CA ILE A 181 8.81 21.55 -9.09
C ILE A 181 9.83 20.50 -9.54
N ILE A 182 10.11 19.50 -8.70
CA ILE A 182 11.00 18.39 -9.01
C ILE A 182 10.23 17.08 -8.89
N ARG A 183 10.21 16.30 -9.97
CA ARG A 183 9.70 14.93 -10.02
C ARG A 183 10.85 13.94 -10.17
N ILE A 184 10.80 12.85 -9.42
CA ILE A 184 11.68 11.69 -9.60
C ILE A 184 10.78 10.48 -9.87
N GLY A 185 11.02 9.81 -10.98
CA GLY A 185 10.21 8.68 -11.42
C GLY A 185 8.79 9.05 -11.82
N ASN A 186 8.00 8.03 -12.12
CA ASN A 186 6.61 8.14 -12.59
C ASN A 186 5.90 6.78 -12.49
N GLY A 187 4.59 6.77 -12.76
CA GLY A 187 3.82 5.56 -12.96
C GLY A 187 3.65 4.70 -11.71
N ASP A 188 3.72 3.39 -11.89
CA ASP A 188 3.66 2.37 -10.84
C ASP A 188 4.79 1.35 -11.00
N TRP A 189 4.99 0.49 -10.00
CA TRP A 189 5.90 -0.65 -10.09
C TRP A 189 5.46 -1.58 -11.22
N LYS A 190 6.27 -1.66 -12.28
CA LYS A 190 5.95 -2.43 -13.48
C LYS A 190 6.10 -3.94 -13.21
N LYS A 191 4.99 -4.63 -12.94
CA LYS A 191 4.94 -6.09 -12.76
C LYS A 191 5.38 -6.83 -14.03
N THR A 192 6.03 -7.99 -13.89
CA THR A 192 6.29 -8.92 -14.99
C THR A 192 5.18 -9.99 -15.04
N GLY A 193 5.28 -10.96 -15.95
CA GLY A 193 4.38 -12.11 -15.98
C GLY A 193 4.68 -13.19 -14.94
N ILE A 194 5.69 -12.98 -14.08
CA ILE A 194 6.10 -13.96 -13.07
C ILE A 194 5.43 -13.59 -11.74
N SER A 195 4.60 -14.50 -11.25
CA SER A 195 3.89 -14.35 -9.98
C SER A 195 3.68 -15.71 -9.30
N THR A 196 3.49 -15.67 -7.98
CA THR A 196 3.06 -16.82 -7.18
C THR A 196 2.13 -16.34 -6.08
N LYS A 197 1.29 -17.24 -5.56
CA LYS A 197 0.54 -16.98 -4.33
C LYS A 197 1.28 -17.48 -3.10
N LEU A 198 0.87 -16.93 -1.96
CA LEU A 198 1.20 -17.46 -0.64
C LEU A 198 0.48 -18.81 -0.48
N ARG A 199 1.19 -19.89 -0.12
CA ARG A 199 0.56 -21.21 0.12
C ARG A 199 0.12 -21.42 1.56
N LYS A 200 0.64 -20.63 2.50
CA LYS A 200 0.28 -20.70 3.92
C LYS A 200 0.27 -19.33 4.57
N SER A 201 -0.76 -19.04 5.37
CA SER A 201 -0.89 -17.79 6.12
C SER A 201 0.34 -17.54 7.00
N VAL A 202 0.81 -16.28 7.03
CA VAL A 202 1.90 -15.85 7.92
C VAL A 202 1.40 -14.72 8.82
N THR A 203 1.44 -14.94 10.13
CA THR A 203 0.84 -14.03 11.12
C THR A 203 1.89 -13.14 11.79
N ASP A 204 3.04 -13.70 12.13
CA ASP A 204 4.17 -12.97 12.70
C ASP A 204 5.04 -12.31 11.61
N PRO A 205 5.73 -11.19 11.91
CA PRO A 205 6.70 -10.59 11.00
C PRO A 205 7.75 -11.62 10.56
N THR A 206 7.84 -11.86 9.26
CA THR A 206 8.71 -12.89 8.68
C THR A 206 9.42 -12.38 7.43
N VAL A 207 10.64 -12.86 7.20
CA VAL A 207 11.33 -12.74 5.90
C VAL A 207 11.15 -13.97 5.04
N LEU A 208 10.65 -15.08 5.59
CA LEU A 208 10.55 -16.36 4.87
C LEU A 208 9.09 -16.64 4.52
N LEU A 209 8.78 -16.61 3.22
CA LEU A 209 7.44 -16.83 2.70
C LEU A 209 7.30 -18.24 2.11
N PRO A 210 6.28 -19.01 2.54
CA PRO A 210 5.84 -20.21 1.84
C PRO A 210 5.04 -19.82 0.59
N VAL A 211 5.47 -20.26 -0.59
CA VAL A 211 4.83 -19.94 -1.88
C VAL A 211 4.43 -21.19 -2.64
N GLU A 212 3.45 -21.08 -3.54
CA GLU A 212 2.99 -22.21 -4.37
C GLU A 212 4.04 -22.63 -5.43
N ASP A 213 4.71 -21.65 -6.03
CA ASP A 213 5.74 -21.82 -7.04
C ASP A 213 6.90 -20.83 -6.85
N THR A 214 8.11 -21.26 -7.21
CA THR A 214 9.32 -20.42 -7.21
C THR A 214 9.91 -20.24 -8.61
N SER A 215 9.31 -20.87 -9.62
CA SER A 215 9.79 -20.83 -11.00
C SER A 215 9.85 -19.40 -11.52
N GLY A 216 11.00 -19.02 -12.06
CA GLY A 216 11.22 -17.68 -12.62
C GLY A 216 11.63 -16.60 -11.62
N PHE A 217 11.56 -16.86 -10.31
CA PHE A 217 12.11 -15.95 -9.29
C PHE A 217 13.60 -16.19 -9.06
N ALA A 218 14.34 -15.12 -8.82
CA ALA A 218 15.77 -15.13 -8.54
C ALA A 218 16.15 -14.16 -7.40
N VAL A 219 17.33 -14.40 -6.81
CA VAL A 219 17.92 -13.47 -5.85
C VAL A 219 18.21 -12.12 -6.51
N ASN A 220 17.89 -11.05 -5.80
CA ASN A 220 17.88 -9.64 -6.20
C ASN A 220 16.67 -9.16 -6.99
N ASP A 221 15.74 -10.05 -7.37
CA ASP A 221 14.49 -9.62 -7.97
C ASP A 221 13.71 -8.71 -7.03
N TYR A 222 13.18 -7.63 -7.59
CA TYR A 222 12.19 -6.82 -6.91
C TYR A 222 10.81 -7.46 -7.04
N VAL A 223 10.04 -7.43 -5.95
CA VAL A 223 8.68 -7.94 -5.90
C VAL A 223 7.75 -6.94 -5.24
N VAL A 224 6.51 -6.92 -5.72
CA VAL A 224 5.37 -6.28 -5.06
C VAL A 224 4.51 -7.40 -4.49
N ILE A 225 4.28 -7.34 -3.17
CA ILE A 225 3.32 -8.20 -2.50
C ILE A 225 2.00 -7.43 -2.41
N SER A 226 0.94 -8.01 -2.94
CA SER A 226 -0.40 -7.45 -2.98
C SER A 226 -1.41 -8.33 -2.25
N PHE A 227 -2.53 -7.74 -1.84
CA PHE A 227 -3.68 -8.44 -1.28
C PHE A 227 -4.98 -7.96 -1.93
N GLU A 228 -6.02 -8.77 -1.92
CA GLU A 228 -7.39 -8.36 -2.23
C GLU A 228 -8.10 -7.90 -0.95
N THR A 229 -8.78 -6.75 -1.03
CA THR A 229 -9.66 -6.30 0.06
C THR A 229 -10.92 -7.15 0.08
N THR A 230 -10.97 -8.15 0.96
CA THR A 230 -12.08 -9.10 1.08
C THR A 230 -13.10 -8.70 2.14
N PRO A 231 -14.32 -9.29 2.14
CA PRO A 231 -15.27 -9.12 3.24
C PRO A 231 -14.66 -9.52 4.60
N GLY A 232 -13.83 -10.58 4.63
CA GLY A 232 -13.14 -11.05 5.82
C GLY A 232 -12.16 -10.02 6.38
N PHE A 233 -11.33 -9.43 5.52
CA PHE A 233 -10.44 -8.32 5.89
C PHE A 233 -11.20 -7.12 6.44
N LEU A 234 -12.28 -6.71 5.76
CA LEU A 234 -13.08 -5.56 6.20
C LEU A 234 -13.75 -5.80 7.56
N ARG A 235 -14.32 -6.99 7.78
CA ARG A 235 -14.96 -7.35 9.06
C ARG A 235 -13.96 -7.39 10.22
N GLU A 236 -12.74 -7.89 9.98
CA GLU A 236 -11.68 -7.93 11.00
C GLU A 236 -11.34 -6.54 11.57
N LEU A 237 -11.32 -5.53 10.70
CA LEU A 237 -11.05 -4.14 11.06
C LEU A 237 -12.31 -3.36 11.49
N GLY A 238 -13.50 -3.96 11.35
CA GLY A 238 -14.76 -3.26 11.56
C GLY A 238 -15.09 -2.21 10.48
N MET A 239 -14.51 -2.37 9.28
CA MET A 239 -14.56 -1.41 8.18
C MET A 239 -15.51 -1.81 7.04
N GLN A 240 -16.31 -2.87 7.19
CA GLN A 240 -17.26 -3.38 6.19
C GLN A 240 -18.19 -2.31 5.61
N ASN A 241 -18.60 -1.34 6.43
CA ASN A 241 -19.46 -0.24 5.99
C ASN A 241 -18.67 0.93 5.41
N LYS A 242 -17.53 1.24 6.04
CA LYS A 242 -16.78 2.48 5.86
C LYS A 242 -15.75 2.42 4.73
N TRP A 243 -15.34 1.21 4.35
CA TRP A 243 -14.43 0.92 3.23
C TRP A 243 -15.05 -0.04 2.20
N SER A 244 -16.38 -0.15 2.14
CA SER A 244 -17.06 -0.98 1.12
C SER A 244 -16.69 -0.60 -0.32
N SER A 245 -16.27 0.64 -0.58
CA SER A 245 -15.72 1.07 -1.89
C SER A 245 -14.35 0.46 -2.24
N ARG A 246 -13.72 -0.26 -1.31
CA ARG A 246 -12.47 -1.00 -1.51
C ARG A 246 -12.70 -2.49 -1.74
N LEU A 247 -13.89 -3.01 -1.47
CA LEU A 247 -14.21 -4.42 -1.63
C LEU A 247 -13.82 -4.92 -3.04
N GLY A 248 -13.04 -6.00 -3.09
CA GLY A 248 -12.55 -6.60 -4.33
C GLY A 248 -11.35 -5.90 -4.98
N LYS A 249 -10.80 -4.83 -4.38
CA LYS A 249 -9.61 -4.17 -4.92
C LYS A 249 -8.35 -4.92 -4.54
N VAL A 250 -7.47 -5.14 -5.51
CA VAL A 250 -6.11 -5.63 -5.32
C VAL A 250 -5.18 -4.45 -5.06
N GLU A 251 -4.52 -4.44 -3.91
CA GLU A 251 -3.73 -3.30 -3.45
C GLU A 251 -2.30 -3.72 -3.05
N PRO A 252 -1.28 -2.88 -3.29
CA PRO A 252 0.08 -3.17 -2.86
C PRO A 252 0.24 -2.99 -1.35
N LEU A 253 0.81 -4.00 -0.69
CA LEU A 253 1.25 -3.93 0.70
C LEU A 253 2.74 -3.64 0.77
N PHE A 254 3.55 -4.53 0.18
CA PHE A 254 4.98 -4.57 0.43
C PHE A 254 5.82 -4.48 -0.85
N TYR A 255 6.77 -3.54 -0.86
CA TYR A 255 7.86 -3.48 -1.82
C TYR A 255 9.07 -4.19 -1.23
N ARG A 256 9.50 -5.30 -1.85
CA ARG A 256 10.57 -6.16 -1.32
C ARG A 256 11.58 -6.52 -2.40
N GLN A 257 12.72 -7.02 -1.94
CA GLN A 257 13.71 -7.65 -2.79
C GLN A 257 13.93 -9.08 -2.30
N ILE A 258 14.05 -10.03 -3.22
CA ILE A 258 14.34 -11.42 -2.90
C ILE A 258 15.82 -11.57 -2.54
N VAL A 259 16.11 -12.20 -1.40
CA VAL A 259 17.48 -12.54 -0.96
C VAL A 259 17.75 -14.04 -0.93
N GLY A 260 16.70 -14.87 -1.07
CA GLY A 260 16.81 -16.33 -1.12
C GLY A 260 15.64 -16.95 -1.87
N VAL A 261 15.91 -18.03 -2.61
CA VAL A 261 14.90 -18.87 -3.27
C VAL A 261 15.25 -20.31 -2.96
N ASP A 262 14.26 -21.08 -2.55
CA ASP A 262 14.37 -22.52 -2.29
C ASP A 262 13.22 -23.23 -3.00
N SER A 263 13.52 -23.81 -4.17
CA SER A 263 12.53 -24.50 -4.99
C SER A 263 12.15 -25.88 -4.45
N GLU A 264 12.98 -26.49 -3.60
CA GLU A 264 12.68 -27.78 -3.00
C GLU A 264 11.59 -27.63 -1.93
N ASN A 265 11.74 -26.64 -1.05
CA ASN A 265 10.78 -26.37 0.04
C ASN A 265 9.72 -25.31 -0.33
N LYS A 266 9.78 -24.80 -1.57
CA LYS A 266 8.92 -23.74 -2.11
C LYS A 266 8.85 -22.51 -1.21
N THR A 267 10.02 -21.92 -0.94
CA THR A 267 10.11 -20.69 -0.15
C THR A 267 10.87 -19.58 -0.85
N ILE A 268 10.44 -18.34 -0.58
CA ILE A 268 11.12 -17.11 -0.96
C ILE A 268 11.54 -16.37 0.31
N THR A 269 12.79 -15.94 0.38
CA THR A 269 13.30 -15.09 1.46
C THR A 269 13.35 -13.63 0.99
N LEU A 270 12.73 -12.72 1.75
CA LEU A 270 12.66 -11.28 1.52
C LEU A 270 13.78 -10.51 2.23
N ASP A 271 14.11 -9.33 1.74
CA ASP A 271 15.13 -8.45 2.33
C ASP A 271 14.70 -7.74 3.63
N ILE A 272 13.39 -7.63 3.87
CA ILE A 272 12.80 -6.94 5.03
C ILE A 272 11.61 -7.77 5.53
N PRO A 273 11.45 -7.96 6.86
CA PRO A 273 10.28 -8.64 7.41
C PRO A 273 8.94 -8.04 6.93
N THR A 274 7.92 -8.87 6.85
CA THR A 274 6.54 -8.43 6.64
C THR A 274 6.11 -7.50 7.78
N ARG A 275 5.26 -6.50 7.46
CA ARG A 275 4.81 -5.48 8.42
C ARG A 275 3.37 -5.69 8.90
N TYR A 276 2.70 -6.73 8.40
CA TYR A 276 1.32 -7.05 8.70
C TYR A 276 1.07 -8.55 8.43
N PRO A 277 0.13 -9.20 9.15
CA PRO A 277 -0.30 -10.56 8.84
C PRO A 277 -0.78 -10.70 7.38
N MET A 278 -0.39 -11.79 6.73
CA MET A 278 -0.83 -12.11 5.37
C MET A 278 -1.61 -13.42 5.43
N LYS A 279 -2.93 -13.32 5.26
CA LYS A 279 -3.88 -14.42 5.42
C LYS A 279 -4.30 -14.93 4.04
N LEU A 280 -4.39 -16.25 3.87
CA LEU A 280 -4.76 -16.86 2.58
C LEU A 280 -6.09 -16.35 2.02
N ARG A 281 -7.07 -16.09 2.90
CA ARG A 281 -8.37 -15.54 2.52
C ARG A 281 -8.29 -14.18 1.81
N ASP A 282 -7.17 -13.45 1.94
CA ASP A 282 -6.98 -12.09 1.39
C ASP A 282 -6.20 -12.09 0.06
N ASP A 283 -6.17 -13.24 -0.61
CA ASP A 283 -5.56 -13.49 -1.93
C ASP A 283 -4.15 -12.89 -2.14
N ILE A 284 -3.24 -13.28 -1.25
CA ILE A 284 -1.89 -12.72 -1.21
C ILE A 284 -1.07 -13.18 -2.41
N THR A 285 -0.69 -12.23 -3.25
CA THR A 285 0.11 -12.46 -4.46
C THR A 285 1.48 -11.80 -4.36
N ILE A 286 2.52 -12.53 -4.74
CA ILE A 286 3.89 -12.05 -4.87
C ILE A 286 4.18 -11.93 -6.37
N SER A 287 4.29 -10.70 -6.88
CA SER A 287 4.59 -10.44 -8.30
C SER A 287 5.98 -9.87 -8.47
N GLN A 288 6.79 -10.46 -9.35
CA GLN A 288 8.06 -9.88 -9.76
C GLN A 288 7.82 -8.57 -10.52
N THR A 289 8.75 -7.64 -10.43
CA THR A 289 8.71 -6.36 -11.14
C THR A 289 9.97 -6.15 -11.98
N ALA A 290 9.90 -5.24 -12.95
CA ALA A 290 11.08 -4.61 -13.49
C ALA A 290 11.85 -3.86 -12.37
N ASP A 291 13.13 -3.61 -12.61
CA ASP A 291 13.96 -2.84 -11.67
C ASP A 291 13.38 -1.43 -11.46
N PRO A 292 13.19 -0.99 -10.21
CA PRO A 292 12.77 0.37 -9.92
C PRO A 292 13.90 1.35 -10.20
N ILE A 293 13.56 2.64 -10.23
CA ILE A 293 14.57 3.70 -10.24
C ILE A 293 15.32 3.68 -8.91
N VAL A 294 16.66 3.69 -8.97
CA VAL A 294 17.54 3.63 -7.80
C VAL A 294 18.68 4.62 -7.87
N GLU A 295 19.33 4.90 -6.73
CA GLU A 295 20.54 5.73 -6.67
C GLU A 295 20.31 7.18 -7.16
N VAL A 296 19.11 7.73 -6.94
CA VAL A 296 18.82 9.14 -7.25
C VAL A 296 19.07 10.00 -6.02
N GLY A 297 19.77 11.13 -6.22
CA GLY A 297 20.10 12.07 -5.15
C GLY A 297 19.57 13.47 -5.43
N LEU A 298 18.98 14.13 -4.41
CA LEU A 298 18.81 15.58 -4.37
C LEU A 298 19.65 16.16 -3.24
N GLU A 299 20.55 17.09 -3.54
CA GLU A 299 21.53 17.56 -2.55
C GLU A 299 21.83 19.06 -2.61
N ASP A 300 21.94 19.68 -1.43
CA ASP A 300 22.68 20.93 -1.24
C ASP A 300 22.11 22.15 -2.00
N PHE A 301 20.80 22.38 -1.96
CA PHE A 301 20.16 23.57 -2.53
C PHE A 301 18.92 24.01 -1.74
N SER A 302 18.39 25.18 -2.07
CA SER A 302 17.13 25.67 -1.55
C SER A 302 16.05 25.68 -2.62
N ILE A 303 14.79 25.48 -2.23
CA ILE A 303 13.64 25.41 -3.16
C ILE A 303 12.52 26.36 -2.73
N ALA A 304 11.85 27.02 -3.67
CA ALA A 304 10.70 27.88 -3.36
C ALA A 304 9.75 28.05 -4.54
N ASN A 305 8.52 28.47 -4.25
CA ASN A 305 7.56 28.98 -5.21
C ASN A 305 7.39 30.50 -5.07
N ILE A 306 7.08 31.17 -6.17
CA ILE A 306 6.34 32.43 -6.13
C ILE A 306 5.00 32.20 -5.41
N GLN A 307 4.56 33.16 -4.61
CA GLN A 307 3.21 33.11 -4.05
C GLN A 307 2.15 33.32 -5.13
N ASN A 308 1.00 32.68 -4.98
CA ASN A 308 -0.18 33.00 -5.77
C ASN A 308 -0.80 34.33 -5.27
N ALA A 309 -1.03 35.28 -6.18
CA ALA A 309 -1.51 36.61 -5.85
C ALA A 309 -3.05 36.69 -5.68
N LYS A 310 -3.78 35.63 -6.06
CA LYS A 310 -5.24 35.59 -5.95
C LYS A 310 -5.69 35.42 -4.50
N SER A 311 -6.94 35.75 -4.25
CA SER A 311 -7.62 35.46 -2.97
C SER A 311 -8.19 34.03 -2.96
N GLY A 312 -8.74 33.62 -1.81
CA GLY A 312 -9.36 32.30 -1.63
C GLY A 312 -8.36 31.25 -1.16
N LEU A 313 -8.23 31.11 0.16
CA LEU A 313 -7.41 30.11 0.84
C LEU A 313 -8.24 29.30 1.87
N GLY A 314 -9.56 29.32 1.74
CA GLY A 314 -10.49 28.57 2.58
C GLY A 314 -10.40 27.06 2.35
N GLU A 315 -10.99 26.31 3.27
CA GLU A 315 -10.87 24.84 3.34
C GLU A 315 -11.18 24.14 2.00
N ASP A 316 -12.23 24.57 1.29
CA ASP A 316 -12.70 23.96 0.04
C ASP A 316 -12.33 24.74 -1.23
N ASP A 317 -11.50 25.80 -1.13
CA ASP A 317 -11.17 26.65 -2.29
C ASP A 317 -10.42 25.91 -3.41
N PHE A 318 -9.87 24.72 -3.13
CA PHE A 318 -9.33 23.81 -4.16
C PHE A 318 -10.33 23.44 -5.26
N LYS A 319 -11.63 23.56 -5.00
CA LYS A 319 -12.75 23.35 -5.94
C LYS A 319 -13.17 24.62 -6.68
N VAL A 320 -12.80 25.80 -6.19
CA VAL A 320 -13.34 27.09 -6.65
C VAL A 320 -12.39 27.71 -7.68
N VAL A 321 -12.70 27.51 -8.97
CA VAL A 321 -11.93 28.08 -10.09
C VAL A 321 -11.71 29.58 -9.90
N GLY A 322 -10.48 30.03 -10.11
CA GLY A 322 -10.10 31.44 -9.98
C GLY A 322 -9.60 31.85 -8.59
N THR A 323 -9.57 30.95 -7.61
CA THR A 323 -8.94 31.19 -6.31
C THR A 323 -7.47 30.76 -6.29
N ALA A 324 -6.70 31.26 -5.32
CA ALA A 324 -5.36 30.78 -5.03
C ALA A 324 -5.36 29.32 -4.59
N GLY A 325 -6.35 28.90 -3.79
CA GLY A 325 -6.53 27.52 -3.35
C GLY A 325 -6.68 26.55 -4.53
N TYR A 326 -7.51 26.89 -5.51
CA TYR A 326 -7.67 26.08 -6.73
C TYR A 326 -6.37 25.94 -7.52
N GLU A 327 -5.61 27.02 -7.68
CA GLU A 327 -4.37 27.07 -8.46
C GLU A 327 -3.16 26.48 -7.76
N ALA A 328 -3.16 26.43 -6.43
CA ALA A 328 -2.13 25.80 -5.60
C ALA A 328 -2.43 24.33 -5.26
N ASP A 329 -3.65 23.86 -5.55
CA ASP A 329 -4.11 22.53 -5.17
C ASP A 329 -3.19 21.42 -5.67
N ASN A 330 -2.68 20.62 -4.75
CA ASN A 330 -1.75 19.51 -5.00
C ASN A 330 -0.45 19.93 -5.74
N ALA A 331 -0.05 21.20 -5.64
CA ALA A 331 1.27 21.68 -6.03
C ALA A 331 2.35 21.12 -5.08
N LYS A 332 3.42 20.53 -5.61
CA LYS A 332 4.46 19.86 -4.79
C LYS A 332 5.84 20.44 -5.03
N ALA A 333 6.62 20.59 -3.96
CA ALA A 333 8.03 20.92 -4.07
C ALA A 333 8.82 19.74 -4.66
N VAL A 334 8.67 18.55 -4.08
CA VAL A 334 9.34 17.33 -4.53
C VAL A 334 8.37 16.16 -4.50
N ASN A 335 8.29 15.42 -5.62
CA ASN A 335 7.50 14.21 -5.73
C ASN A 335 8.41 13.04 -6.14
N VAL A 336 8.50 12.02 -5.29
CA VAL A 336 9.33 10.83 -5.50
C VAL A 336 8.40 9.63 -5.71
N ILE A 337 8.41 9.04 -6.90
CA ILE A 337 7.42 8.07 -7.35
C ILE A 337 8.12 6.78 -7.80
N VAL A 338 7.81 5.64 -7.16
CA VAL A 338 8.33 4.30 -7.58
C VAL A 338 9.87 4.25 -7.58
N VAL A 339 10.46 4.88 -6.57
CA VAL A 339 11.92 4.93 -6.38
C VAL A 339 12.33 4.06 -5.20
N ALA A 340 13.41 3.31 -5.37
CA ALA A 340 14.07 2.58 -4.30
C ALA A 340 15.47 3.13 -4.00
N ASN A 341 16.00 2.89 -2.80
CA ASN A 341 17.43 3.11 -2.45
C ASN A 341 17.98 4.46 -2.95
N SER A 342 17.35 5.56 -2.56
CA SER A 342 17.65 6.91 -3.03
C SER A 342 17.63 7.91 -1.88
N TRP A 343 18.06 9.15 -2.10
CA TRP A 343 18.19 10.11 -1.00
C TRP A 343 17.89 11.57 -1.37
N ILE A 344 17.50 12.32 -0.35
CA ILE A 344 17.32 13.77 -0.37
C ILE A 344 18.06 14.30 0.85
N ARG A 345 19.03 15.22 0.68
CA ARG A 345 19.75 15.77 1.83
C ARG A 345 20.12 17.23 1.71
N ASN A 346 20.22 17.90 2.86
CA ASN A 346 20.66 19.29 2.95
C ASN A 346 19.87 20.22 2.03
N ILE A 347 18.55 20.19 2.15
CA ILE A 347 17.65 21.05 1.39
C ILE A 347 16.78 21.86 2.34
N ASN A 348 16.60 23.14 2.04
CA ASN A 348 15.63 23.96 2.77
C ASN A 348 14.75 24.75 1.81
N THR A 349 13.54 25.04 2.26
CA THR A 349 12.73 26.06 1.58
C THR A 349 13.13 27.45 2.05
N TYR A 350 12.93 28.47 1.21
CA TYR A 350 13.21 29.87 1.54
C TYR A 350 12.06 30.76 1.09
N LYS A 351 11.98 31.98 1.64
CA LYS A 351 11.02 33.01 1.22
C LYS A 351 11.61 33.82 0.07
N PRO A 352 11.08 33.73 -1.16
CA PRO A 352 11.48 34.62 -2.26
C PRO A 352 11.18 36.09 -1.95
N THR A 353 12.00 36.99 -2.50
CA THR A 353 11.73 38.42 -2.48
C THR A 353 10.35 38.71 -3.09
N GLY A 354 9.52 39.46 -2.39
CA GLY A 354 8.15 39.80 -2.81
C GLY A 354 7.07 38.87 -2.27
N ASN A 355 7.41 37.67 -1.77
CA ASN A 355 6.44 36.85 -1.05
C ASN A 355 6.20 37.45 0.36
N ALA A 356 4.95 37.36 0.83
CA ALA A 356 4.56 37.80 2.17
C ALA A 356 5.26 36.97 3.25
N ASN A 357 4.80 35.73 3.45
CA ASN A 357 5.37 34.75 4.39
C ASN A 357 5.59 33.36 3.77
N TYR A 358 5.18 33.15 2.52
CA TYR A 358 5.10 31.82 1.92
C TYR A 358 6.39 31.41 1.22
N HIS A 359 6.78 30.16 1.42
CA HIS A 359 7.89 29.54 0.71
C HIS A 359 7.40 28.58 -0.39
N LEU A 360 6.29 27.87 -0.11
CA LEU A 360 5.68 26.88 -0.98
C LEU A 360 4.24 27.26 -1.32
N LEU A 361 3.73 26.76 -2.43
CA LEU A 361 2.30 26.90 -2.76
C LEU A 361 1.42 25.94 -1.94
N SER A 362 1.81 24.68 -1.76
CA SER A 362 1.01 23.70 -1.01
C SER A 362 1.83 22.59 -0.33
N LYS A 363 2.29 21.58 -1.07
CA LYS A 363 2.94 20.39 -0.50
C LYS A 363 4.47 20.46 -0.56
N GLY A 364 5.11 19.84 0.43
CA GLY A 364 6.56 19.69 0.50
C GLY A 364 7.05 18.46 -0.27
N ILE A 365 7.46 17.42 0.45
CA ILE A 365 7.96 16.15 -0.09
C ILE A 365 6.89 15.07 0.00
N ILE A 366 6.65 14.38 -1.12
CA ILE A 366 5.85 13.14 -1.15
C ILE A 366 6.76 11.97 -1.52
N LEU A 367 6.70 10.92 -0.70
CA LEU A 367 7.32 9.63 -0.95
C LEU A 367 6.24 8.64 -1.40
N ASP A 368 5.94 8.64 -2.70
CA ASP A 368 4.85 7.89 -3.33
C ASP A 368 5.32 6.51 -3.83
N ARG A 369 4.82 5.43 -3.21
CA ARG A 369 5.15 4.04 -3.57
C ARG A 369 6.66 3.78 -3.64
N THR A 370 7.39 4.41 -2.73
CA THR A 370 8.86 4.32 -2.63
C THR A 370 9.29 3.16 -1.73
N LYS A 371 10.56 2.78 -1.81
CA LYS A 371 11.21 1.80 -0.91
C LYS A 371 12.56 2.33 -0.44
N ASN A 372 12.84 2.34 0.86
CA ASN A 372 14.19 2.62 1.35
C ASN A 372 14.78 3.97 0.88
N VAL A 373 13.97 5.04 0.85
CA VAL A 373 14.44 6.40 0.57
C VAL A 373 14.81 7.11 1.87
N THR A 374 15.96 7.80 1.91
CA THR A 374 16.35 8.64 3.05
C THR A 374 16.19 10.13 2.76
N VAL A 375 15.49 10.85 3.63
CA VAL A 375 15.46 12.31 3.67
C VAL A 375 16.23 12.77 4.92
N ASP A 376 17.32 13.50 4.77
CA ASP A 376 18.20 13.89 5.89
C ASP A 376 18.53 15.38 5.89
N HIS A 377 18.35 16.05 7.03
CA HIS A 377 18.60 17.49 7.17
C HIS A 377 17.81 18.33 6.15
N VAL A 378 16.50 18.08 6.03
CA VAL A 378 15.62 18.82 5.14
C VAL A 378 14.64 19.69 5.92
N THR A 379 14.41 20.93 5.47
CA THR A 379 13.45 21.86 6.09
C THR A 379 12.42 22.33 5.07
N MET A 380 11.16 21.95 5.30
CA MET A 380 9.99 22.41 4.55
C MET A 380 9.19 23.33 5.47
N GLN A 381 8.75 24.48 4.97
CA GLN A 381 7.98 25.42 5.80
C GLN A 381 7.05 26.33 4.98
N TYR A 382 6.07 26.89 5.68
CA TYR A 382 5.18 27.96 5.20
C TYR A 382 4.55 27.74 3.81
N PRO A 383 3.74 26.69 3.63
CA PRO A 383 2.90 26.56 2.44
C PRO A 383 1.78 27.61 2.45
N GLN A 384 1.46 28.15 1.28
CA GLN A 384 0.41 29.15 1.11
C GLN A 384 -0.98 28.57 1.30
N TYR A 385 -1.30 27.50 0.56
CA TYR A 385 -2.60 26.85 0.66
C TYR A 385 -2.54 25.64 1.59
N ARG A 386 -3.42 25.66 2.60
CA ARG A 386 -3.51 24.69 3.70
C ARG A 386 -4.95 24.19 3.89
N GLY A 387 -5.73 24.12 2.82
CA GLY A 387 -7.10 23.59 2.83
C GLY A 387 -7.15 22.06 2.70
N ALA A 388 -8.33 21.53 2.39
CA ALA A 388 -8.59 20.10 2.21
C ALA A 388 -7.85 19.51 0.97
N ASN A 389 -8.18 18.27 0.60
CA ASN A 389 -7.56 17.54 -0.53
C ASN A 389 -6.04 17.30 -0.37
N GLY A 390 -5.57 17.23 0.88
CA GLY A 390 -4.17 17.01 1.20
C GLY A 390 -3.27 18.25 1.11
N ASN A 391 -3.83 19.45 0.94
CA ASN A 391 -3.03 20.65 0.77
C ASN A 391 -2.30 21.07 2.05
N GLY A 392 -1.10 21.63 1.91
CA GLY A 392 -0.27 22.05 3.04
C GLY A 392 0.47 20.93 3.76
N TYR A 393 0.56 19.72 3.20
CA TYR A 393 1.26 18.59 3.81
C TYR A 393 2.73 18.70 3.46
N LEU A 394 3.60 18.81 4.47
CA LEU A 394 5.02 19.08 4.21
C LEU A 394 5.84 17.81 4.00
N TYR A 395 5.48 16.72 4.66
CA TYR A 395 6.05 15.39 4.42
C TYR A 395 4.93 14.35 4.40
N GLN A 396 4.95 13.50 3.38
CA GLN A 396 3.96 12.44 3.22
C GLN A 396 4.62 11.10 2.87
N PHE A 397 4.38 10.09 3.70
CA PHE A 397 4.76 8.70 3.47
C PHE A 397 3.62 7.94 2.81
N ILE A 398 3.85 7.43 1.60
CA ILE A 398 2.96 6.50 0.86
C ILE A 398 3.78 5.31 0.34
N GLY A 399 4.96 5.08 0.94
CA GLY A 399 5.91 4.03 0.56
C GLY A 399 6.36 3.21 1.77
N ASN A 400 7.26 2.26 1.52
CA ASN A 400 7.76 1.30 2.49
C ASN A 400 9.15 1.67 3.02
N ASP A 401 9.37 1.48 4.32
CA ASP A 401 10.69 1.46 4.95
C ASP A 401 11.54 2.68 4.58
N ASN A 402 10.93 3.86 4.47
CA ASN A 402 11.63 5.12 4.23
C ASN A 402 12.09 5.74 5.55
N LEU A 403 13.15 6.55 5.50
CA LEU A 403 13.70 7.23 6.67
C LEU A 403 13.68 8.74 6.45
N ILE A 404 12.93 9.48 7.27
CA ILE A 404 13.08 10.93 7.39
C ILE A 404 13.80 11.21 8.70
N LYS A 405 14.95 11.88 8.64
CA LYS A 405 15.78 12.19 9.80
C LYS A 405 16.29 13.62 9.84
N ASN A 406 16.51 14.13 11.05
CA ASN A 406 17.05 15.47 11.31
C ASN A 406 16.33 16.59 10.52
N SER A 407 15.04 16.39 10.23
CA SER A 407 14.29 17.23 9.30
C SER A 407 13.24 18.05 10.03
N LYS A 408 12.79 19.13 9.42
CA LYS A 408 11.88 20.11 10.03
C LYS A 408 10.66 20.39 9.16
N ALA A 409 9.51 20.49 9.80
CA ALA A 409 8.24 20.94 9.25
C ALA A 409 7.75 22.15 10.06
N ILE A 410 7.52 23.30 9.43
CA ILE A 410 7.11 24.53 10.13
C ILE A 410 5.91 25.17 9.44
N GLY A 411 4.84 25.43 10.18
CA GLY A 411 3.65 26.11 9.69
C GLY A 411 2.84 25.31 8.65
N ALA A 412 2.88 23.99 8.74
CA ALA A 412 2.18 23.06 7.84
C ALA A 412 0.66 23.03 8.07
N ARG A 413 -0.14 22.43 7.17
CA ARG A 413 -1.46 21.95 7.56
C ARG A 413 -1.30 20.77 8.52
N HIS A 414 -0.68 19.71 8.02
CA HIS A 414 -0.11 18.60 8.78
C HIS A 414 1.38 18.53 8.49
N SER A 415 2.20 18.39 9.53
CA SER A 415 3.65 18.35 9.36
C SER A 415 4.12 17.07 8.69
N PHE A 416 3.73 15.92 9.24
CA PHE A 416 4.02 14.60 8.70
C PHE A 416 2.71 13.81 8.57
N THR A 417 2.56 13.08 7.47
CA THR A 417 1.39 12.21 7.24
C THR A 417 1.82 10.84 6.73
N TYR A 418 1.09 9.80 7.14
CA TYR A 418 1.25 8.42 6.67
C TYR A 418 -0.04 7.99 6.00
N ALA A 419 0.00 7.49 4.77
CA ALA A 419 -1.22 7.22 4.01
C ALA A 419 -1.16 5.94 3.18
N ASN A 420 -2.34 5.32 3.06
CA ASN A 420 -2.61 4.06 2.35
C ASN A 420 -1.96 2.82 2.99
N PHE A 421 -2.38 1.63 2.53
CA PHE A 421 -1.80 0.34 2.96
C PHE A 421 -0.30 0.23 2.66
N SER A 422 0.18 0.97 1.67
CA SER A 422 1.59 1.02 1.29
C SER A 422 2.47 1.86 2.22
N ALA A 423 1.91 2.66 3.15
CA ALA A 423 2.71 3.36 4.15
C ALA A 423 3.03 2.43 5.34
N ASN A 424 4.12 1.68 5.23
CA ASN A 424 4.53 0.77 6.30
C ASN A 424 6.04 0.71 6.52
N GLY A 425 6.47 0.39 7.73
CA GLY A 425 7.89 0.30 8.11
C GLY A 425 8.64 1.63 8.10
N ASN A 426 7.97 2.77 7.86
CA ASN A 426 8.65 4.07 7.74
C ASN A 426 9.12 4.56 9.10
N VAL A 427 10.22 5.32 9.11
CA VAL A 427 10.83 5.88 10.30
C VAL A 427 10.95 7.40 10.17
N LEU A 428 10.40 8.13 11.14
CA LEU A 428 10.65 9.54 11.37
C LEU A 428 11.55 9.70 12.60
N GLN A 429 12.81 10.07 12.40
CA GLN A 429 13.84 10.05 13.43
C GLN A 429 14.39 11.45 13.73
N SER A 430 14.46 11.83 15.02
CA SER A 430 15.08 13.08 15.49
C SER A 430 14.66 14.33 14.70
N SER A 431 13.38 14.42 14.37
CA SER A 431 12.82 15.48 13.54
C SER A 431 12.04 16.49 14.38
N TYR A 432 11.64 17.61 13.77
CA TYR A 432 11.01 18.74 14.45
C TYR A 432 9.74 19.18 13.72
N SER A 433 8.67 19.41 14.49
CA SER A 433 7.41 19.98 14.01
C SER A 433 7.05 21.24 14.80
N GLU A 434 6.72 22.32 14.10
CA GLU A 434 6.29 23.58 14.72
C GLU A 434 5.03 24.17 14.10
N LYS A 435 4.05 24.45 14.98
CA LYS A 435 2.82 25.22 14.70
C LYS A 435 2.10 24.82 13.42
N PRO A 436 1.83 23.53 13.16
CA PRO A 436 0.88 23.18 12.12
C PRO A 436 -0.54 23.62 12.54
N SER A 437 -1.51 23.57 11.61
CA SER A 437 -2.92 23.86 11.95
C SER A 437 -3.66 22.62 12.42
N LEU A 438 -3.16 21.44 12.06
CA LEU A 438 -3.67 20.12 12.43
C LEU A 438 -2.48 19.23 12.81
N LEU A 439 -2.75 18.26 13.67
CA LEU A 439 -1.73 17.37 14.23
C LEU A 439 -1.02 16.55 13.15
N THR A 440 0.26 16.21 13.38
CA THR A 440 0.93 15.10 12.65
C THR A 440 0.09 13.83 12.79
N ASP A 441 -0.17 13.10 11.71
CA ASP A 441 -1.19 12.05 11.75
C ASP A 441 -1.10 10.95 10.69
N PHE A 442 -2.05 10.03 10.79
CA PHE A 442 -2.28 8.94 9.86
C PHE A 442 -3.56 9.20 9.05
N HIS A 443 -3.49 8.94 7.75
CA HIS A 443 -4.49 9.28 6.73
C HIS A 443 -4.88 8.03 5.93
N MET A 444 -6.12 7.93 5.45
CA MET A 444 -6.65 6.87 4.56
C MET A 444 -5.55 6.03 3.91
N TYR A 445 -5.42 4.73 4.13
CA TYR A 445 -6.19 3.77 4.94
C TYR A 445 -5.26 3.18 6.01
N LEU A 446 -5.42 1.91 6.39
CA LEU A 446 -4.59 1.23 7.39
C LEU A 446 -3.10 1.22 7.00
N SER A 447 -2.34 2.18 7.53
CA SER A 447 -0.88 2.15 7.49
C SER A 447 -0.33 1.23 8.60
N MET A 448 0.79 0.54 8.38
CA MET A 448 1.18 -0.55 9.27
C MET A 448 2.59 -0.35 9.81
N ALA A 449 2.79 -0.53 11.12
CA ALA A 449 4.09 -0.58 11.75
C ALA A 449 5.03 0.56 11.28
N ASN A 450 4.67 1.81 11.60
CA ASN A 450 5.54 2.97 11.39
C ASN A 450 6.14 3.42 12.73
N LEU A 451 7.35 3.99 12.71
CA LEU A 451 8.04 4.47 13.91
C LEU A 451 8.25 5.98 13.85
N ILE A 452 7.76 6.67 14.87
CA ILE A 452 8.12 8.06 15.16
C ILE A 452 9.05 8.05 16.36
N ASP A 453 10.33 8.37 16.15
CA ASP A 453 11.41 8.23 17.12
C ASP A 453 12.08 9.58 17.37
N ASN A 454 12.02 10.06 18.61
CA ASN A 454 12.56 11.37 19.03
C ASN A 454 11.99 12.56 18.22
N LEU A 455 10.68 12.56 17.93
CA LEU A 455 10.04 13.74 17.36
C LEU A 455 9.91 14.83 18.44
N VAL A 456 10.33 16.04 18.11
CA VAL A 456 10.04 17.23 18.91
C VAL A 456 8.83 17.95 18.34
N VAL A 457 7.82 18.17 19.18
CA VAL A 457 6.60 18.92 18.83
C VAL A 457 6.54 20.25 19.57
N ASN A 458 6.30 21.34 18.83
CA ASN A 458 6.15 22.70 19.36
C ASN A 458 4.88 23.35 18.81
N GLY A 459 3.80 23.30 19.58
CA GLY A 459 2.46 23.62 19.11
C GLY A 459 1.91 22.58 18.14
N ASP A 460 2.39 21.33 18.24
CA ASP A 460 1.93 20.16 17.47
C ASP A 460 1.68 18.97 18.43
N GLY A 461 1.22 17.85 17.89
CA GLY A 461 1.16 16.54 18.52
C GLY A 461 0.94 15.46 17.45
N ILE A 462 0.86 14.21 17.87
CA ILE A 462 0.63 13.06 17.00
C ILE A 462 -0.79 12.54 17.21
N SER A 463 -1.53 12.28 16.13
CA SER A 463 -2.89 11.74 16.14
C SER A 463 -3.01 10.47 15.32
N ALA A 464 -3.20 9.34 16.01
CA ALA A 464 -3.35 8.00 15.45
C ALA A 464 -4.72 7.42 15.84
N ILE A 465 -5.80 8.11 15.46
CA ILE A 465 -7.16 7.79 15.89
C ILE A 465 -8.08 7.44 14.71
N THR A 466 -9.15 6.72 14.99
CA THR A 466 -10.19 6.38 14.01
C THR A 466 -10.96 7.61 13.53
N ARG A 467 -11.24 7.70 12.22
CA ARG A 467 -11.82 8.90 11.59
C ARG A 467 -13.01 8.60 10.67
N ASP A 468 -14.22 9.01 11.08
CA ASP A 468 -15.43 8.99 10.25
C ASP A 468 -15.55 10.22 9.32
N TYR A 469 -14.49 10.49 8.56
CA TYR A 469 -14.47 11.52 7.51
C TYR A 469 -13.91 10.91 6.22
N GLY A 470 -14.30 11.43 5.06
CA GLY A 470 -13.82 10.94 3.77
C GLY A 470 -14.73 11.37 2.62
N SER A 471 -14.42 10.90 1.41
CA SER A 471 -15.12 11.34 0.19
C SER A 471 -16.56 10.86 0.08
N SER A 472 -16.92 9.76 0.75
CA SER A 472 -18.28 9.22 0.83
C SER A 472 -18.49 8.42 2.11
N GLN A 473 -19.71 7.96 2.38
CA GLN A 473 -19.99 7.05 3.52
C GLN A 473 -19.27 5.70 3.41
N THR A 474 -19.03 5.25 2.17
CA THR A 474 -18.37 3.99 1.82
C THR A 474 -16.86 4.13 1.58
N ASN A 475 -16.35 5.36 1.68
CA ASN A 475 -14.96 5.71 1.53
C ASN A 475 -14.52 6.71 2.61
N ARG A 476 -14.35 6.20 3.83
CA ARG A 476 -13.87 6.96 4.99
C ARG A 476 -12.40 6.69 5.29
N HIS A 477 -11.79 7.56 6.08
CA HIS A 477 -10.45 7.37 6.63
C HIS A 477 -10.40 6.08 7.46
N GLY A 478 -11.40 5.84 8.30
CA GLY A 478 -11.55 4.57 9.00
C GLY A 478 -10.50 4.39 10.10
N VAL A 479 -10.09 3.14 10.30
CA VAL A 479 -8.92 2.78 11.09
C VAL A 479 -7.65 3.13 10.31
N VAL A 480 -6.79 3.96 10.87
CA VAL A 480 -5.68 4.58 10.10
C VAL A 480 -4.31 3.95 10.34
N THR A 481 -4.13 3.21 11.44
CA THR A 481 -2.86 2.52 11.72
C THR A 481 -3.02 1.31 12.64
N THR A 482 -1.99 0.46 12.64
CA THR A 482 -1.77 -0.69 13.54
C THR A 482 -0.28 -0.87 13.78
N GLU A 483 0.10 -1.34 14.97
CA GLU A 483 1.48 -1.68 15.37
C GLU A 483 2.49 -0.51 15.22
N SER A 484 2.01 0.73 15.08
CA SER A 484 2.87 1.90 15.00
C SER A 484 3.34 2.34 16.39
N VAL A 485 4.59 2.80 16.44
CA VAL A 485 5.32 3.10 17.67
C VAL A 485 5.68 4.59 17.72
N PHE A 486 5.37 5.22 18.85
CA PHE A 486 5.79 6.58 19.19
C PHE A 486 6.82 6.49 20.33
N TRP A 487 8.09 6.72 20.00
CA TRP A 487 9.22 6.52 20.88
C TRP A 487 9.88 7.85 21.27
N ASN A 488 9.97 8.12 22.57
CA ASN A 488 10.68 9.27 23.14
C ASN A 488 10.26 10.65 22.58
N THR A 489 8.96 10.87 22.39
CA THR A 489 8.42 12.14 21.86
C THR A 489 8.61 13.28 22.87
N THR A 490 9.12 14.43 22.40
CA THR A 490 9.37 15.61 23.24
C THR A 490 8.36 16.72 22.93
N GLY A 491 7.53 17.09 23.91
CA GLY A 491 6.63 18.23 23.81
C GLY A 491 7.22 19.51 24.37
N GLN A 492 7.61 20.43 23.50
CA GLN A 492 7.94 21.80 23.89
C GLN A 492 6.66 22.61 24.18
N ALA A 493 5.63 22.39 23.36
CA ALA A 493 4.29 22.88 23.55
C ALA A 493 3.31 21.93 22.84
N ALA A 494 2.21 21.58 23.50
CA ALA A 494 1.12 20.82 22.89
C ALA A 494 0.36 21.69 21.86
N HIS A 495 -0.27 21.02 20.89
CA HIS A 495 -1.17 21.69 19.95
C HIS A 495 -2.34 22.38 20.69
N PRO A 496 -2.78 23.60 20.30
CA PRO A 496 -3.85 24.31 21.00
C PRO A 496 -5.19 23.55 21.10
N SER A 497 -5.46 22.61 20.19
CA SER A 497 -6.66 21.77 20.23
C SER A 497 -6.59 20.62 21.25
N LYS A 498 -5.42 20.37 21.86
CA LYS A 498 -5.14 19.23 22.73
C LYS A 498 -4.21 19.66 23.88
N SER A 499 -4.71 20.46 24.81
CA SER A 499 -3.91 21.00 25.92
C SER A 499 -3.19 19.89 26.70
N GLY A 500 -1.86 19.98 26.80
CA GLY A 500 -1.00 19.05 27.56
C GLY A 500 -0.80 17.67 26.94
N VAL A 501 -1.53 17.32 25.88
CA VAL A 501 -1.44 16.01 25.20
C VAL A 501 -0.65 16.17 23.90
N ILE A 502 0.39 15.36 23.75
CA ILE A 502 1.28 15.38 22.57
C ILE A 502 1.17 14.11 21.71
N VAL A 503 0.54 13.05 22.23
CA VAL A 503 0.21 11.83 21.46
C VAL A 503 -1.19 11.37 21.83
N GLU A 504 -2.02 11.13 20.83
CA GLU A 504 -3.27 10.39 20.96
C GLU A 504 -3.25 9.17 20.03
N SER A 505 -3.63 8.00 20.56
CA SER A 505 -3.49 6.73 19.84
C SER A 505 -4.69 5.83 20.13
N GLU A 506 -5.27 5.30 19.06
CA GLU A 506 -6.37 4.33 19.04
C GLU A 506 -6.20 3.47 17.76
N GLN A 507 -5.27 2.51 17.81
CA GLN A 507 -4.91 1.68 16.66
C GLN A 507 -5.76 0.41 16.58
N PHE A 508 -5.79 -0.25 15.43
CA PHE A 508 -6.26 -1.64 15.34
C PHE A 508 -5.22 -2.58 15.93
N GLY A 509 -5.66 -3.57 16.71
CA GLY A 509 -4.75 -4.46 17.43
C GLY A 509 -3.97 -3.67 18.49
N ASN A 510 -2.65 -3.72 18.45
CA ASN A 510 -1.82 -2.93 19.37
C ASN A 510 -1.28 -1.66 18.72
N GLY A 511 -1.17 -0.61 19.52
CA GLY A 511 -0.35 0.57 19.28
C GLY A 511 0.51 0.88 20.50
N TYR A 512 1.62 1.61 20.30
CA TYR A 512 2.62 1.81 21.34
C TYR A 512 3.04 3.27 21.49
N VAL A 513 2.86 3.83 22.69
CA VAL A 513 3.43 5.12 23.09
C VAL A 513 4.44 4.85 24.20
N ILE A 514 5.74 4.97 23.91
CA ILE A 514 6.82 4.60 24.82
C ILE A 514 7.77 5.77 25.02
N GLY A 515 7.75 6.34 26.22
CA GLY A 515 8.54 7.51 26.59
C GLY A 515 7.99 8.79 25.98
N THR A 516 7.52 9.69 26.84
CA THR A 516 7.30 11.09 26.49
C THR A 516 8.05 12.00 27.46
N LYS A 517 8.39 13.21 27.01
CA LYS A 517 9.09 14.19 27.84
C LYS A 517 8.85 15.62 27.37
N GLY A 518 9.44 16.58 28.09
CA GLY A 518 9.32 17.99 27.81
C GLY A 518 8.30 18.67 28.73
N LYS A 519 7.98 19.92 28.40
CA LYS A 519 7.02 20.73 29.16
C LYS A 519 5.63 20.10 29.13
N ASP A 520 5.23 19.63 27.95
CA ASP A 520 4.00 18.86 27.74
C ASP A 520 4.40 17.43 27.39
N SER A 521 3.88 16.45 28.11
CA SER A 521 4.25 15.04 27.94
C SER A 521 3.03 14.11 27.94
N GLY A 522 1.82 14.65 28.01
CA GLY A 522 0.59 13.87 28.13
C GLY A 522 0.32 12.98 26.92
N VAL A 523 -0.32 11.85 27.20
CA VAL A 523 -0.73 10.85 26.22
C VAL A 523 -2.20 10.54 26.44
N ASN A 524 -2.94 10.32 25.36
CA ASN A 524 -4.32 9.83 25.42
C ASN A 524 -4.48 8.53 24.61
N VAL A 525 -4.70 7.43 25.32
CA VAL A 525 -5.05 6.11 24.74
C VAL A 525 -6.47 5.66 25.13
N ASN A 526 -7.15 6.43 25.98
CA ASN A 526 -8.51 6.16 26.45
C ASN A 526 -9.52 6.83 25.51
N ILE A 527 -9.57 6.34 24.28
CA ILE A 527 -10.34 6.95 23.20
C ILE A 527 -11.52 6.06 22.85
N VAL A 528 -12.70 6.67 22.75
CA VAL A 528 -13.84 6.05 22.08
C VAL A 528 -13.85 6.57 20.65
N GLY A 529 -13.50 5.70 19.71
CA GLY A 529 -13.37 6.04 18.30
C GLY A 529 -14.63 6.61 17.69
N SER A 530 -14.45 7.36 16.60
CA SER A 530 -15.56 8.00 15.88
C SER A 530 -16.41 7.03 15.05
N ILE A 531 -16.00 5.76 14.93
CA ILE A 531 -16.69 4.72 14.18
C ILE A 531 -17.01 3.57 15.14
N PRO A 532 -18.30 3.35 15.49
CA PRO A 532 -18.69 2.32 16.46
C PRO A 532 -18.30 0.89 16.07
N ASP A 533 -18.34 0.59 14.77
CA ASP A 533 -18.03 -0.74 14.25
C ASP A 533 -16.51 -1.04 14.24
N ALA A 534 -15.66 -0.01 14.34
CA ALA A 534 -14.22 -0.16 14.16
C ALA A 534 -13.61 -1.03 15.26
N ASN A 535 -12.76 -1.97 14.85
CA ASN A 535 -11.99 -2.74 15.80
C ASN A 535 -10.71 -1.99 16.18
N THR A 536 -10.70 -1.43 17.38
CA THR A 536 -9.54 -0.75 17.98
C THR A 536 -9.21 -1.32 19.36
N GLN A 537 -9.44 -2.63 19.53
CA GLN A 537 -9.14 -3.34 20.76
C GLN A 537 -7.84 -4.16 20.61
N PRO A 538 -7.05 -4.30 21.70
CA PRO A 538 -7.20 -3.61 22.99
C PRO A 538 -6.86 -2.11 22.91
N PHE A 539 -6.99 -1.37 24.02
CA PHE A 539 -6.41 -0.03 24.08
C PHE A 539 -4.89 -0.08 23.87
N ASP A 540 -4.37 0.94 23.21
CA ASP A 540 -2.94 1.09 22.98
C ASP A 540 -2.15 1.21 24.29
N MET A 541 -0.93 0.68 24.27
CA MET A 541 -0.03 0.71 25.42
C MET A 541 0.62 2.08 25.58
N ALA A 542 0.56 2.66 26.78
CA ALA A 542 1.32 3.84 27.14
C ALA A 542 2.30 3.53 28.28
N GLU A 543 3.60 3.64 28.00
CA GLU A 543 4.68 3.34 28.95
C GLU A 543 5.64 4.54 29.07
N GLY A 544 6.03 4.91 30.29
CA GLY A 544 7.02 5.96 30.53
C GLY A 544 6.54 7.38 30.20
N ILE A 545 5.27 7.70 30.47
CA ILE A 545 4.74 9.07 30.29
C ILE A 545 5.52 10.03 31.21
N GLY A 546 6.17 11.03 30.62
CA GLY A 546 7.05 11.95 31.34
C GLY A 546 8.41 11.37 31.76
N GLU A 547 8.72 10.12 31.40
CA GLU A 547 9.97 9.45 31.72
C GLU A 547 10.96 9.37 30.55
N GLY A 548 10.71 10.06 29.42
CA GLY A 548 11.53 9.96 28.21
C GLY A 548 13.04 10.25 28.40
N ASP A 549 13.43 11.04 29.41
CA ASP A 549 14.84 11.27 29.74
C ASP A 549 15.53 10.04 30.37
N ARG A 550 14.77 9.14 31.01
CA ARG A 550 15.25 7.85 31.54
C ARG A 550 15.27 6.75 30.49
N LEU A 551 14.50 6.90 29.40
CA LEU A 551 14.30 5.85 28.41
C LEU A 551 15.61 5.34 27.79
N SER A 552 15.86 4.04 27.86
CA SER A 552 17.04 3.40 27.30
C SER A 552 16.62 2.26 26.36
N PRO A 553 17.01 2.29 25.06
CA PRO A 553 17.79 3.34 24.40
C PRO A 553 16.98 4.62 24.17
N GLN A 554 17.67 5.76 24.02
CA GLN A 554 17.00 7.03 23.70
C GLN A 554 16.37 7.02 22.29
N SER A 555 16.92 6.25 21.34
CA SER A 555 16.34 6.02 20.01
C SER A 555 16.25 4.52 19.74
N LEU A 556 15.04 4.05 19.47
CA LEU A 556 14.77 2.65 19.11
C LEU A 556 15.41 2.32 17.75
N TYR A 557 15.21 3.17 16.74
CA TYR A 557 15.74 2.94 15.39
C TYR A 557 17.26 2.83 15.37
N GLN A 558 17.96 3.74 16.08
CA GLN A 558 19.42 3.74 16.11
C GLN A 558 19.97 2.50 16.81
N ASP A 559 19.38 2.06 17.92
CA ASP A 559 19.83 0.87 18.64
C ASP A 559 19.55 -0.41 17.83
N GLN A 560 18.35 -0.56 17.27
CA GLN A 560 18.02 -1.68 16.38
C GLN A 560 18.97 -1.72 15.17
N SER A 561 19.23 -0.58 14.54
CA SER A 561 20.17 -0.47 13.41
C SER A 561 21.59 -0.88 13.78
N LYS A 562 22.07 -0.42 14.93
CA LYS A 562 23.38 -0.79 15.45
C LYS A 562 23.48 -2.30 15.72
N LYS A 563 22.47 -2.89 16.36
CA LYS A 563 22.40 -4.34 16.62
C LYS A 563 22.40 -5.12 15.31
N ARG A 564 21.52 -4.76 14.37
CA ARG A 564 21.40 -5.47 13.09
C ARG A 564 22.67 -5.40 12.27
N ILE A 565 23.20 -4.20 12.00
CA ILE A 565 24.40 -4.03 11.15
C ILE A 565 25.59 -4.80 11.74
N LYS A 566 25.73 -4.80 13.06
CA LYS A 566 26.81 -5.53 13.74
C LYS A 566 26.68 -7.04 13.56
N ASP A 567 25.48 -7.59 13.75
CA ASP A 567 25.29 -9.03 13.95
C ASP A 567 24.66 -9.75 12.72
N ILE A 568 24.25 -9.04 11.65
CA ILE A 568 23.53 -9.61 10.49
C ILE A 568 24.23 -10.82 9.85
N HIS A 569 25.56 -10.86 9.86
CA HIS A 569 26.33 -11.99 9.31
C HIS A 569 26.17 -13.30 10.11
N LEU A 570 25.68 -13.23 11.35
CA LEU A 570 25.35 -14.37 12.20
C LEU A 570 23.88 -14.80 12.06
N GLY A 571 23.10 -14.13 11.22
CA GLY A 571 21.69 -14.44 11.01
C GLY A 571 21.45 -15.68 10.15
N LEU A 572 20.19 -16.13 10.14
CA LEU A 572 19.71 -17.21 9.28
C LEU A 572 19.00 -16.64 8.05
N GLN A 573 19.25 -17.18 6.86
CA GLN A 573 18.47 -16.92 5.64
C GLN A 573 17.19 -17.76 5.60
N SER A 574 17.26 -19.00 6.07
CA SER A 574 16.10 -19.89 6.19
C SER A 574 16.17 -20.71 7.46
N LEU A 575 14.99 -21.03 7.99
CA LEU A 575 14.79 -21.94 9.11
C LEU A 575 13.50 -22.72 8.85
N LEU A 576 13.63 -24.03 8.67
CA LEU A 576 12.54 -24.94 8.38
C LEU A 576 12.40 -25.98 9.50
N VAL A 577 11.16 -26.39 9.74
CA VAL A 577 10.79 -27.53 10.59
C VAL A 577 10.05 -28.52 9.70
N ASN A 578 10.58 -29.74 9.55
CA ASN A 578 10.03 -30.78 8.67
C ASN A 578 9.83 -30.31 7.21
N GLY A 579 10.74 -29.46 6.70
CA GLY A 579 10.66 -28.89 5.35
C GLY A 579 9.76 -27.64 5.24
N GLU A 580 9.00 -27.31 6.29
CA GLU A 580 8.10 -26.15 6.29
C GLU A 580 8.74 -24.93 6.98
N PRO A 581 8.54 -23.70 6.45
CA PRO A 581 9.09 -22.51 7.07
C PRO A 581 8.50 -22.28 8.46
N ILE A 582 9.38 -22.02 9.43
CA ILE A 582 8.93 -21.67 10.78
C ILE A 582 8.25 -20.29 10.78
N GLY A 583 7.18 -20.15 11.56
CA GLY A 583 6.47 -18.88 11.72
C GLY A 583 7.36 -17.76 12.29
N GLY A 584 7.20 -16.55 11.76
CA GLY A 584 7.88 -15.36 12.26
C GLY A 584 9.40 -15.38 12.12
N MET A 585 9.92 -16.07 11.10
CA MET A 585 11.35 -16.17 10.84
C MET A 585 11.93 -14.81 10.46
N GLN A 586 12.91 -14.30 11.21
CA GLN A 586 13.65 -13.07 10.91
C GLN A 586 15.14 -13.35 11.01
N PHE A 587 15.97 -12.61 10.28
CA PHE A 587 17.40 -12.90 10.17
C PHE A 587 18.10 -13.06 11.53
N LEU A 588 17.76 -12.20 12.50
CA LEU A 588 18.39 -12.16 13.83
C LEU A 588 17.46 -12.59 14.97
N ARG A 589 16.36 -13.28 14.68
CA ARG A 589 15.55 -13.88 15.73
C ARG A 589 16.27 -15.10 16.29
N THR A 590 16.40 -15.15 17.61
CA THR A 590 17.23 -16.16 18.30
C THR A 590 16.42 -17.17 19.10
N ASP A 591 15.12 -16.94 19.25
CA ASP A 591 14.24 -17.81 20.03
C ASP A 591 12.91 -18.01 19.32
N TYR A 592 12.49 -19.26 19.25
CA TYR A 592 11.24 -19.70 18.64
C TYR A 592 10.57 -20.70 19.56
N ASP A 593 9.28 -20.49 19.79
CA ASP A 593 8.39 -21.51 20.33
C ASP A 593 7.53 -22.02 19.16
N HIS A 594 7.56 -23.32 18.92
CA HIS A 594 6.87 -23.96 17.82
C HIS A 594 5.95 -25.07 18.35
N THR A 595 4.66 -24.90 18.12
CA THR A 595 3.65 -25.90 18.48
C THR A 595 3.47 -26.89 17.34
N LEU A 596 3.76 -28.16 17.60
CA LEU A 596 3.49 -29.28 16.69
C LEU A 596 2.01 -29.66 16.75
N PRO A 597 1.43 -30.19 15.65
CA PRO A 597 0.06 -30.66 15.64
C PRO A 597 -0.25 -31.67 16.75
N TYR A 598 -1.48 -31.66 17.25
CA TYR A 598 -1.94 -32.63 18.23
C TYR A 598 -1.69 -34.07 17.76
N GLY A 599 -1.24 -34.93 18.69
CA GLY A 599 -0.96 -36.34 18.38
C GLY A 599 0.37 -36.61 17.67
N THR A 600 1.20 -35.58 17.42
CA THR A 600 2.54 -35.77 16.84
C THR A 600 3.41 -36.67 17.73
N THR A 601 3.89 -37.77 17.17
CA THR A 601 4.78 -38.74 17.85
C THR A 601 6.22 -38.72 17.31
N GLU A 602 6.41 -38.23 16.08
CA GLU A 602 7.72 -38.16 15.44
C GLU A 602 8.51 -36.94 15.89
N THR A 603 9.82 -37.12 16.12
CA THR A 603 10.69 -36.00 16.51
C THR A 603 10.87 -35.05 15.32
N PRO A 604 10.61 -33.74 15.46
CA PRO A 604 10.74 -32.80 14.37
C PRO A 604 12.20 -32.63 13.94
N ILE A 605 12.41 -32.37 12.65
CA ILE A 605 13.72 -32.13 12.05
C ILE A 605 13.84 -30.65 11.69
N ILE A 606 14.89 -30.02 12.20
CA ILE A 606 15.27 -28.66 11.86
C ILE A 606 16.25 -28.68 10.69
N SER A 607 16.02 -27.83 9.69
CA SER A 607 17.04 -27.43 8.73
C SER A 607 17.18 -25.90 8.70
N ALA A 608 18.38 -25.40 8.44
CA ALA A 608 18.64 -23.97 8.46
C ALA A 608 19.79 -23.59 7.52
N LYS A 609 19.70 -22.41 6.93
CA LYS A 609 20.73 -21.82 6.08
C LYS A 609 21.17 -20.50 6.66
N ALA A 610 22.48 -20.24 6.71
CA ALA A 610 22.99 -18.94 7.17
C ALA A 610 22.70 -17.83 6.15
N TYR A 611 22.55 -16.60 6.67
CA TYR A 611 22.42 -15.39 5.85
C TYR A 611 23.71 -15.07 5.10
N ALA A 612 24.84 -15.02 5.81
CA ALA A 612 26.13 -14.81 5.17
C ALA A 612 26.61 -16.10 4.50
N LYS A 613 27.05 -16.00 3.23
CA LYS A 613 27.55 -17.14 2.44
C LYS A 613 28.73 -17.87 3.11
N ASP A 614 29.57 -17.14 3.84
CA ASP A 614 30.76 -17.69 4.48
C ASP A 614 30.54 -18.08 5.96
N ALA A 615 29.31 -17.96 6.47
CA ALA A 615 28.98 -18.41 7.82
C ALA A 615 28.73 -19.93 7.85
N LYS A 616 29.15 -20.57 8.94
CA LYS A 616 28.96 -22.01 9.17
C LYS A 616 27.75 -22.24 10.06
N VAL A 617 26.92 -23.22 9.71
CA VAL A 617 25.76 -23.64 10.51
C VAL A 617 26.01 -25.02 11.08
N LYS A 618 25.82 -25.18 12.40
CA LYS A 618 25.78 -26.48 13.08
C LYS A 618 24.43 -26.63 13.78
N ILE A 619 23.71 -27.70 13.49
CA ILE A 619 22.38 -27.96 14.05
C ILE A 619 22.47 -29.14 15.03
N LYS A 620 21.97 -28.94 16.24
CA LYS A 620 21.64 -29.99 17.19
C LYS A 620 20.12 -30.19 17.14
N GLN A 621 19.69 -31.34 16.62
CA GLN A 621 18.27 -31.69 16.54
C GLN A 621 17.65 -31.80 17.94
N PRO A 622 16.33 -31.52 18.09
CA PRO A 622 15.62 -31.74 19.34
C PRO A 622 15.61 -33.22 19.72
N GLN A 623 15.48 -33.49 21.02
CA GLN A 623 15.28 -34.84 21.55
C GLN A 623 13.80 -35.02 21.89
N GLY A 624 13.08 -35.82 21.11
CA GLY A 624 11.64 -36.02 21.26
C GLY A 624 10.80 -34.83 20.78
N THR A 625 9.48 -35.01 20.80
CA THR A 625 8.48 -34.05 20.29
C THR A 625 8.35 -32.77 21.12
N ASN A 626 8.77 -32.79 22.39
CA ASN A 626 8.79 -31.63 23.28
C ASN A 626 10.23 -31.13 23.57
N GLY A 627 11.19 -31.53 22.73
CA GLY A 627 12.59 -31.17 22.88
C GLY A 627 12.91 -29.74 22.44
N THR A 628 14.16 -29.33 22.64
CA THR A 628 14.70 -28.07 22.08
C THR A 628 15.81 -28.37 21.09
N GLY A 629 15.69 -27.83 19.87
CA GLY A 629 16.78 -27.80 18.91
C GLY A 629 17.64 -26.55 19.09
N GLU A 630 18.93 -26.67 18.79
CA GLU A 630 19.88 -25.54 18.86
C GLU A 630 20.65 -25.43 17.54
N ILE A 631 20.64 -24.24 16.96
CA ILE A 631 21.40 -23.90 15.75
C ILE A 631 22.52 -22.95 16.18
N THR A 632 23.76 -23.31 15.88
CA THR A 632 24.92 -22.44 16.07
C THR A 632 25.36 -21.91 14.71
N VAL A 633 25.30 -20.59 14.54
CA VAL A 633 25.83 -19.88 13.37
C VAL A 633 27.18 -19.28 13.76
N SER A 634 28.22 -19.54 12.99
CA SER A 634 29.57 -19.01 13.22
C SER A 634 30.06 -18.22 12.03
N TYR A 635 30.50 -16.98 12.25
CA TYR A 635 31.08 -16.12 11.23
C TYR A 635 32.33 -15.44 11.80
N ARG A 636 33.49 -15.72 11.20
CA ARG A 636 34.81 -15.37 11.75
C ARG A 636 34.92 -15.90 13.19
N ASP A 637 35.33 -15.07 14.14
CA ASP A 637 35.50 -15.44 15.56
C ASP A 637 34.23 -15.26 16.41
N HIS A 638 33.08 -14.97 15.78
CA HIS A 638 31.81 -14.74 16.48
C HIS A 638 30.83 -15.88 16.24
N THR A 639 29.98 -16.14 17.24
CA THR A 639 28.95 -17.18 17.18
C THR A 639 27.62 -16.66 17.72
N GLN A 640 26.52 -17.03 17.06
CA GLN A 640 25.16 -16.83 17.52
C GLN A 640 24.47 -18.18 17.70
N LYS A 641 23.67 -18.30 18.76
CA LYS A 641 22.80 -19.45 18.98
C LYS A 641 21.35 -19.07 18.71
N VAL A 642 20.65 -19.95 18.02
CA VAL A 642 19.20 -19.89 17.81
C VAL A 642 18.57 -21.13 18.43
N ARG A 643 17.51 -20.95 19.21
CA ARG A 643 16.79 -22.02 19.90
C ARG A 643 15.41 -22.18 19.30
N VAL A 644 14.99 -23.43 19.08
CA VAL A 644 13.63 -23.78 18.68
C VAL A 644 13.08 -24.75 19.71
N LYS A 645 12.12 -24.29 20.53
CA LYS A 645 11.45 -25.10 21.53
C LYS A 645 10.19 -25.70 20.92
N PHE A 646 10.07 -27.01 20.98
CA PHE A 646 8.89 -27.70 20.49
C PHE A 646 7.94 -28.05 21.63
N LYS A 647 6.65 -27.95 21.36
CA LYS A 647 5.60 -28.51 22.21
C LYS A 647 4.55 -29.15 21.31
N VAL A 648 4.07 -30.35 21.65
CA VAL A 648 2.88 -30.91 21.00
C VAL A 648 1.63 -30.20 21.54
N ALA A 649 0.72 -29.78 20.65
CA ALA A 649 -0.56 -29.20 21.07
C ALA A 649 -1.29 -30.15 22.04
N ASP A 650 -1.85 -29.60 23.11
CA ASP A 650 -2.51 -30.39 24.16
C ASP A 650 -3.87 -30.94 23.70
N THR A 651 -4.51 -30.26 22.76
CA THR A 651 -5.80 -30.61 22.17
C THR A 651 -5.75 -30.52 20.64
N PRO A 652 -6.60 -31.28 19.92
CA PRO A 652 -6.80 -31.05 18.50
C PRO A 652 -7.23 -29.61 18.25
N VAL A 653 -6.72 -29.03 17.17
CA VAL A 653 -7.15 -27.70 16.70
C VAL A 653 -8.56 -27.84 16.14
N LEU A 654 -9.49 -27.02 16.61
CA LEU A 654 -10.89 -27.07 16.20
C LEU A 654 -11.20 -25.95 15.18
N PRO A 655 -12.19 -26.15 14.30
CA PRO A 655 -12.66 -25.08 13.43
C PRO A 655 -13.46 -24.06 14.25
N GLU A 656 -13.09 -22.78 14.15
CA GLU A 656 -13.86 -21.67 14.72
C GLU A 656 -14.89 -21.16 13.71
N ASN A 657 -14.48 -21.02 12.44
CA ASN A 657 -15.35 -20.56 11.37
C ASN A 657 -14.87 -21.08 10.01
N ILE A 658 -15.74 -21.05 9.01
CA ILE A 658 -15.40 -21.27 7.59
C ILE A 658 -15.71 -20.00 6.80
N SER A 659 -14.97 -19.75 5.73
CA SER A 659 -15.24 -18.65 4.81
C SER A 659 -15.25 -19.18 3.39
N ILE A 660 -15.95 -18.48 2.51
CA ILE A 660 -16.06 -18.79 1.09
C ILE A 660 -15.74 -17.54 0.28
N SER A 661 -15.02 -17.71 -0.83
CA SER A 661 -14.72 -16.67 -1.80
C SER A 661 -14.74 -17.24 -3.22
N PRO A 662 -14.92 -16.38 -4.24
CA PRO A 662 -14.60 -16.75 -5.62
C PRO A 662 -13.18 -17.30 -5.75
N ASN A 663 -12.98 -18.40 -6.48
CA ASN A 663 -11.67 -18.82 -6.95
C ASN A 663 -11.32 -18.05 -8.23
N LYS A 664 -10.68 -16.89 -8.10
CA LYS A 664 -10.29 -16.06 -9.24
C LYS A 664 -9.02 -16.55 -9.96
N THR A 665 -8.45 -17.70 -9.58
CA THR A 665 -7.34 -18.30 -10.36
C THR A 665 -7.82 -19.01 -11.61
N VAL A 666 -9.10 -19.36 -11.66
CA VAL A 666 -9.73 -19.96 -12.83
C VAL A 666 -10.69 -18.95 -13.47
N PRO A 667 -10.84 -18.96 -14.79
CA PRO A 667 -11.84 -18.13 -15.46
C PRO A 667 -13.26 -18.39 -14.92
N GLY A 668 -14.12 -17.37 -14.98
CA GLY A 668 -15.55 -17.49 -14.69
C GLY A 668 -16.10 -16.39 -13.78
N TRP A 669 -15.34 -16.00 -12.76
CA TRP A 669 -15.72 -14.88 -11.89
C TRP A 669 -15.32 -13.54 -12.49
N ARG A 670 -16.10 -12.49 -12.18
CA ARG A 670 -15.75 -11.11 -12.52
C ARG A 670 -14.52 -10.66 -11.75
N VAL A 671 -13.80 -9.70 -12.33
CA VAL A 671 -12.59 -9.14 -11.72
C VAL A 671 -12.92 -8.50 -10.36
N ALA A 672 -14.07 -7.82 -10.26
CA ALA A 672 -14.48 -7.10 -9.06
C ALA A 672 -15.48 -7.86 -8.17
N GLY A 673 -15.10 -8.05 -6.90
CA GLY A 673 -15.99 -8.55 -5.84
C GLY A 673 -16.40 -10.03 -5.98
N ASN A 674 -17.48 -10.41 -5.30
CA ASN A 674 -18.11 -11.73 -5.36
C ASN A 674 -19.16 -11.77 -6.48
N ALA A 675 -18.78 -11.39 -7.69
CA ALA A 675 -19.70 -11.22 -8.81
C ALA A 675 -19.37 -12.16 -9.97
N ILE A 676 -20.42 -12.63 -10.65
CA ILE A 676 -20.33 -13.49 -11.83
C ILE A 676 -21.37 -13.06 -12.86
N SER A 677 -21.06 -13.23 -14.14
CA SER A 677 -22.01 -12.95 -15.21
C SER A 677 -23.05 -14.07 -15.32
N ALA A 678 -24.32 -13.72 -15.55
CA ALA A 678 -25.36 -14.71 -15.83
C ALA A 678 -24.97 -15.56 -17.05
N GLY A 679 -25.13 -16.89 -16.95
CA GLY A 679 -24.71 -17.86 -17.97
C GLY A 679 -23.31 -18.46 -17.73
N GLU A 680 -22.49 -17.83 -16.89
CA GLU A 680 -21.15 -18.32 -16.55
C GLU A 680 -21.14 -19.27 -15.35
N SER A 681 -20.02 -19.95 -15.17
CA SER A 681 -19.74 -20.74 -13.96
C SER A 681 -18.36 -20.43 -13.42
N GLY A 682 -18.19 -20.45 -12.10
CA GLY A 682 -16.91 -20.18 -11.45
C GLY A 682 -16.67 -21.09 -10.26
N GLU A 683 -15.41 -21.47 -10.03
CA GLU A 683 -15.04 -22.29 -8.87
C GLU A 683 -15.04 -21.47 -7.58
N LEU A 684 -15.43 -22.07 -6.47
CA LEU A 684 -15.41 -21.49 -5.14
C LEU A 684 -14.18 -21.97 -4.39
N SER A 685 -13.60 -21.10 -3.58
CA SER A 685 -12.59 -21.46 -2.58
C SER A 685 -13.17 -21.30 -1.19
N SER A 686 -12.74 -22.14 -0.25
CA SER A 686 -13.12 -21.99 1.14
C SER A 686 -11.96 -22.19 2.09
N PHE A 687 -11.97 -21.38 3.15
CA PHE A 687 -10.90 -21.34 4.13
C PHE A 687 -11.46 -21.56 5.52
N LEU A 688 -10.85 -22.49 6.24
CA LEU A 688 -11.16 -22.78 7.62
C LEU A 688 -10.31 -21.86 8.51
N THR A 689 -10.96 -21.09 9.37
CA THR A 689 -10.31 -20.38 10.48
C THR A 689 -10.37 -21.29 11.69
N LEU A 690 -9.20 -21.63 12.21
CA LEU A 690 -9.02 -22.52 13.34
C LEU A 690 -8.97 -21.74 14.65
N ASP A 691 -9.28 -22.39 15.77
CA ASP A 691 -9.28 -21.80 17.13
C ASP A 691 -7.91 -21.28 17.60
N ASN A 692 -6.84 -21.67 16.91
CA ASN A 692 -5.48 -21.15 17.09
C ASN A 692 -5.17 -19.92 16.19
N GLY A 693 -6.16 -19.43 15.44
CA GLY A 693 -6.06 -18.32 14.50
C GLY A 693 -5.44 -18.67 13.13
N GLU A 694 -5.05 -19.93 12.90
CA GLU A 694 -4.54 -20.38 11.61
C GLU A 694 -5.68 -20.41 10.58
N ILE A 695 -5.40 -19.95 9.36
CA ILE A 695 -6.33 -20.00 8.24
C ILE A 695 -5.76 -20.96 7.21
N VAL A 696 -6.51 -22.03 6.95
CA VAL A 696 -6.11 -23.15 6.08
C VAL A 696 -7.07 -23.26 4.90
N ASN A 697 -6.53 -23.50 3.70
CA ASN A 697 -7.36 -23.87 2.55
C ASN A 697 -7.90 -25.30 2.76
N ILE A 698 -9.22 -25.44 2.79
CA ILE A 698 -9.84 -26.74 3.12
C ILE A 698 -9.59 -27.81 2.07
N ALA A 699 -9.30 -27.41 0.82
CA ALA A 699 -8.93 -28.33 -0.25
C ALA A 699 -7.64 -29.11 0.08
N GLU A 700 -6.76 -28.54 0.91
CA GLU A 700 -5.52 -29.20 1.36
C GLU A 700 -5.75 -30.20 2.50
N LEU A 701 -6.88 -30.07 3.22
CA LEU A 701 -7.20 -30.91 4.37
C LEU A 701 -7.92 -32.22 4.00
N ASN A 702 -8.30 -32.42 2.72
CA ASN A 702 -9.16 -33.52 2.27
C ASN A 702 -10.45 -33.66 3.11
N VAL A 703 -11.00 -32.53 3.58
CA VAL A 703 -12.24 -32.49 4.35
C VAL A 703 -13.41 -32.31 3.38
N PRO A 704 -14.46 -33.14 3.45
CA PRO A 704 -15.66 -32.93 2.64
C PRO A 704 -16.33 -31.59 2.95
N VAL A 705 -16.61 -30.82 1.91
CA VAL A 705 -17.27 -29.51 2.00
C VAL A 705 -18.57 -29.55 1.22
N THR A 706 -19.62 -28.97 1.78
CA THR A 706 -20.90 -28.80 1.10
C THR A 706 -21.11 -27.32 0.77
N TYR A 707 -21.44 -27.04 -0.49
CA TYR A 707 -21.86 -25.71 -0.94
C TYR A 707 -23.32 -25.77 -1.35
N THR A 708 -24.11 -24.81 -0.88
CA THR A 708 -25.54 -24.71 -1.18
C THR A 708 -25.88 -23.28 -1.56
N SER A 709 -26.68 -23.11 -2.61
CA SER A 709 -27.25 -21.82 -2.98
C SER A 709 -28.54 -21.55 -2.19
N SER A 710 -28.76 -20.30 -1.78
CA SER A 710 -30.02 -19.89 -1.16
C SER A 710 -31.17 -19.73 -2.15
N ASP A 711 -30.88 -19.61 -3.46
CA ASP A 711 -31.86 -19.44 -4.54
C ASP A 711 -31.30 -19.98 -5.86
N ASP A 712 -31.61 -21.24 -6.16
CA ASP A 712 -31.21 -21.92 -7.39
C ASP A 712 -31.74 -21.27 -8.67
N THR A 713 -32.75 -20.39 -8.57
CA THR A 713 -33.25 -19.66 -9.73
C THR A 713 -32.32 -18.51 -10.12
N ILE A 714 -31.46 -18.03 -9.22
CA ILE A 714 -30.40 -17.04 -9.46
C ILE A 714 -29.11 -17.76 -9.85
N GLY A 715 -28.79 -18.85 -9.18
CA GLY A 715 -27.70 -19.77 -9.53
C GLY A 715 -27.59 -20.91 -8.53
N TYR A 716 -26.97 -22.02 -8.92
CA TYR A 716 -26.88 -23.24 -8.12
C TYR A 716 -25.43 -23.71 -7.99
N THR A 717 -25.16 -24.59 -7.03
CA THR A 717 -23.83 -25.17 -6.79
C THR A 717 -23.76 -26.63 -7.23
N GLU A 718 -22.68 -27.01 -7.92
CA GLU A 718 -22.34 -28.39 -8.24
C GLU A 718 -20.89 -28.65 -7.77
N GLY A 719 -20.75 -29.32 -6.63
CA GLY A 719 -19.45 -29.44 -5.96
C GLY A 719 -18.91 -28.06 -5.58
N THR A 720 -17.69 -27.75 -6.00
CA THR A 720 -17.05 -26.44 -5.78
C THR A 720 -17.46 -25.39 -6.83
N THR A 721 -18.26 -25.73 -7.84
CA THR A 721 -18.60 -24.82 -8.92
C THR A 721 -19.93 -24.14 -8.66
N PHE A 722 -19.99 -22.81 -8.77
CA PHE A 722 -21.22 -22.05 -8.81
C PHE A 722 -21.61 -21.75 -10.25
N HIS A 723 -22.84 -22.10 -10.63
CA HIS A 723 -23.42 -21.86 -11.96
C HIS A 723 -24.42 -20.72 -11.88
N ALA A 724 -24.13 -19.61 -12.55
CA ALA A 724 -24.95 -18.41 -12.55
C ALA A 724 -26.07 -18.50 -13.60
N VAL A 725 -27.33 -18.36 -13.19
CA VAL A 725 -28.49 -18.56 -14.08
C VAL A 725 -29.06 -17.24 -14.56
N LYS A 726 -29.32 -16.28 -13.66
CA LYS A 726 -29.89 -14.96 -14.01
C LYS A 726 -29.44 -13.90 -13.02
N ALA A 727 -29.49 -12.63 -13.40
CA ALA A 727 -29.10 -11.55 -12.51
C ALA A 727 -29.91 -11.52 -11.21
N GLY A 728 -29.22 -11.30 -10.11
CA GLY A 728 -29.78 -11.34 -8.76
C GLY A 728 -28.71 -11.45 -7.69
N LYS A 729 -29.13 -11.38 -6.43
CA LYS A 729 -28.24 -11.59 -5.27
C LYS A 729 -28.59 -12.93 -4.64
N VAL A 730 -27.57 -13.72 -4.36
CA VAL A 730 -27.72 -15.06 -3.81
C VAL A 730 -26.70 -15.23 -2.69
N ASP A 731 -27.10 -15.88 -1.60
CA ASP A 731 -26.14 -16.30 -0.59
C ASP A 731 -25.64 -17.71 -0.96
N ILE A 732 -24.33 -17.90 -0.97
CA ILE A 732 -23.73 -19.22 -1.04
C ILE A 732 -23.35 -19.61 0.39
N ILE A 733 -23.87 -20.76 0.81
CA ILE A 733 -23.66 -21.34 2.13
C ILE A 733 -22.61 -22.42 1.99
N VAL A 734 -21.57 -22.36 2.81
CA VAL A 734 -20.50 -23.37 2.89
C VAL A 734 -20.55 -24.03 4.25
N SER A 735 -20.46 -25.35 4.31
CA SER A 735 -20.36 -26.10 5.56
C SER A 735 -19.38 -27.25 5.49
N CYS A 736 -18.73 -27.56 6.61
CA CYS A 736 -17.87 -28.72 6.75
C CYS A 736 -17.86 -29.25 8.19
N VAL A 737 -17.42 -30.49 8.36
CA VAL A 737 -17.13 -31.08 9.68
C VAL A 737 -15.63 -31.30 9.80
N PHE A 738 -14.98 -30.63 10.74
CA PHE A 738 -13.55 -30.78 11.01
C PHE A 738 -13.32 -31.10 12.49
N ASN A 739 -12.57 -32.17 12.77
CA ASN A 739 -12.34 -32.70 14.13
C ASN A 739 -13.62 -32.85 14.98
N GLY A 740 -14.72 -33.24 14.34
CA GLY A 740 -16.02 -33.47 14.99
C GLY A 740 -16.86 -32.22 15.24
N VAL A 741 -16.38 -31.04 14.84
CA VAL A 741 -17.12 -29.77 14.93
C VAL A 741 -17.63 -29.36 13.56
N THR A 742 -18.91 -29.01 13.47
CA THR A 742 -19.52 -28.46 12.26
C THR A 742 -19.39 -26.94 12.27
N VAL A 743 -18.87 -26.38 11.19
CA VAL A 743 -18.93 -24.93 10.93
C VAL A 743 -19.69 -24.67 9.64
N GLU A 744 -20.43 -23.57 9.62
CA GLU A 744 -21.18 -23.11 8.46
C GLU A 744 -21.03 -21.59 8.34
N ALA A 745 -20.86 -21.10 7.12
CA ALA A 745 -20.90 -19.69 6.83
C ALA A 745 -21.70 -19.42 5.57
N ARG A 746 -22.23 -18.19 5.49
CA ARG A 746 -22.92 -17.68 4.32
C ARG A 746 -22.18 -16.44 3.84
N GLU A 747 -21.95 -16.35 2.54
CA GLU A 747 -21.42 -15.14 1.92
C GLU A 747 -22.30 -14.76 0.73
N LYS A 748 -22.46 -13.46 0.53
CA LYS A 748 -23.32 -12.94 -0.51
C LYS A 748 -22.57 -12.82 -1.83
N PHE A 749 -23.17 -13.34 -2.88
CA PHE A 749 -22.71 -13.24 -4.25
C PHE A 749 -23.74 -12.47 -5.09
N GLU A 750 -23.26 -11.85 -6.16
CA GLU A 750 -24.10 -11.11 -7.10
C GLU A 750 -23.94 -11.70 -8.50
N VAL A 751 -25.01 -12.26 -9.04
CA VAL A 751 -25.09 -12.56 -10.46
C VAL A 751 -25.49 -11.26 -11.16
N LYS A 752 -24.67 -10.83 -12.10
CA LYS A 752 -24.89 -9.60 -12.86
C LYS A 752 -25.13 -9.94 -14.32
N GLU A 753 -25.86 -9.09 -15.02
CA GLU A 753 -26.00 -9.23 -16.47
C GLU A 753 -24.63 -9.06 -17.15
N PRO A 754 -24.20 -10.00 -18.02
CA PRO A 754 -23.01 -9.79 -18.84
C PRO A 754 -23.19 -8.55 -19.71
N VAL A 755 -22.09 -8.04 -20.25
CA VAL A 755 -22.21 -7.07 -21.33
C VAL A 755 -23.05 -7.69 -22.46
N ALA A 756 -24.11 -6.97 -22.84
CA ALA A 756 -25.01 -7.39 -23.90
C ALA A 756 -24.23 -7.44 -25.22
N GLU A 757 -24.31 -8.60 -25.87
CA GLU A 757 -23.71 -8.76 -27.18
C GLU A 757 -24.42 -7.88 -28.22
N PRO A 758 -23.68 -7.34 -29.19
CA PRO A 758 -24.26 -6.80 -30.41
C PRO A 758 -25.12 -7.82 -31.16
N GLU A 759 -26.04 -7.35 -32.00
CA GLU A 759 -26.75 -8.23 -32.93
C GLU A 759 -25.81 -8.68 -34.06
N GLY A 760 -25.84 -9.97 -34.41
CA GLY A 760 -25.08 -10.54 -35.52
C GLY A 760 -24.23 -11.76 -35.15
N PRO A 761 -23.75 -12.54 -36.13
CA PRO A 761 -22.78 -13.61 -35.87
C PRO A 761 -21.38 -13.03 -35.64
N PHE A 762 -20.64 -13.61 -34.70
CA PHE A 762 -19.28 -13.17 -34.36
C PHE A 762 -18.23 -14.15 -34.84
N ALA A 763 -17.10 -13.62 -35.30
CA ALA A 763 -15.90 -14.41 -35.51
C ALA A 763 -15.31 -14.82 -34.15
N VAL A 764 -14.95 -16.10 -34.00
CA VAL A 764 -14.31 -16.61 -32.79
C VAL A 764 -12.91 -16.01 -32.65
N VAL A 765 -12.63 -15.33 -31.54
CA VAL A 765 -11.31 -14.79 -31.21
C VAL A 765 -10.56 -15.80 -30.34
N THR A 766 -9.40 -16.28 -30.79
CA THR A 766 -8.60 -17.28 -30.06
C THR A 766 -7.49 -16.67 -29.22
N LYS A 767 -7.08 -15.43 -29.53
CA LYS A 767 -5.98 -14.76 -28.83
C LYS A 767 -6.11 -13.25 -28.93
N VAL A 768 -5.81 -12.57 -27.83
CA VAL A 768 -5.71 -11.10 -27.79
C VAL A 768 -4.36 -10.70 -27.22
N THR A 769 -3.69 -9.75 -27.86
CA THR A 769 -2.40 -9.19 -27.45
C THR A 769 -2.43 -7.68 -27.56
N ALA A 770 -1.51 -6.97 -26.90
CA ALA A 770 -1.41 -5.52 -27.04
C ALA A 770 0.05 -5.07 -27.06
N SER A 771 0.27 -3.82 -27.47
CA SER A 771 1.57 -3.16 -27.41
C SER A 771 2.04 -2.87 -25.98
N ALA A 772 1.11 -2.60 -25.07
CA ALA A 772 1.33 -2.33 -23.66
C ALA A 772 0.03 -2.51 -22.86
N ASP A 773 0.14 -2.53 -21.53
CA ASP A 773 -0.97 -2.45 -20.59
C ASP A 773 -0.53 -1.79 -19.26
N ASP A 774 -1.49 -1.35 -18.44
CA ASP A 774 -1.29 -0.77 -17.10
C ASP A 774 -1.66 -1.76 -15.96
N GLY A 775 -1.68 -3.06 -16.26
CA GLY A 775 -2.27 -4.09 -15.40
C GLY A 775 -3.74 -4.42 -15.74
N ASN A 776 -4.39 -3.62 -16.60
CA ASN A 776 -5.64 -3.97 -17.27
C ASN A 776 -5.32 -4.71 -18.58
N LEU A 777 -5.37 -6.04 -18.52
CA LEU A 777 -4.82 -6.92 -19.54
C LEU A 777 -5.65 -6.95 -20.84
N PRO A 778 -5.03 -7.27 -22.00
CA PRO A 778 -5.73 -7.37 -23.30
C PRO A 778 -6.88 -8.38 -23.32
N ILE A 779 -6.78 -9.45 -22.53
CA ILE A 779 -7.80 -10.50 -22.48
C ILE A 779 -9.15 -10.01 -21.95
N HIS A 780 -9.16 -8.93 -21.18
CA HIS A 780 -10.36 -8.33 -20.64
C HIS A 780 -11.26 -7.65 -21.69
N THR A 781 -10.88 -7.65 -22.98
CA THR A 781 -11.73 -7.07 -24.04
C THR A 781 -12.62 -8.10 -24.73
N ILE A 782 -12.63 -9.35 -24.25
CA ILE A 782 -13.45 -10.44 -24.81
C ILE A 782 -14.09 -11.28 -23.68
N ASP A 783 -14.22 -10.72 -22.47
CA ASP A 783 -14.70 -11.44 -21.28
C ASP A 783 -16.13 -11.07 -20.89
N ARG A 784 -16.72 -10.06 -21.55
CA ARG A 784 -18.06 -9.53 -21.28
C ARG A 784 -18.26 -9.09 -19.83
N ASP A 785 -17.19 -8.74 -19.11
CA ASP A 785 -17.21 -8.17 -17.76
C ASP A 785 -17.14 -6.63 -17.85
N PRO A 786 -18.22 -5.90 -17.52
CA PRO A 786 -18.19 -4.43 -17.53
C PRO A 786 -17.27 -3.82 -16.47
N ASP A 787 -16.81 -4.62 -15.49
CA ASP A 787 -15.90 -4.18 -14.43
C ASP A 787 -14.41 -4.35 -14.83
N SER A 788 -14.12 -5.03 -15.95
CA SER A 788 -12.78 -5.22 -16.52
C SER A 788 -12.54 -4.29 -17.73
N ARG A 789 -11.29 -4.21 -18.19
CA ARG A 789 -10.90 -3.53 -19.44
C ARG A 789 -9.47 -3.90 -19.82
N TRP A 790 -9.08 -3.58 -21.06
CA TRP A 790 -7.69 -3.30 -21.43
C TRP A 790 -7.41 -1.80 -21.31
N SER A 791 -6.18 -1.41 -20.94
CA SER A 791 -5.79 0.00 -20.90
C SER A 791 -4.30 0.23 -21.15
N ALA A 792 -3.97 1.20 -22.01
CA ALA A 792 -2.60 1.59 -22.32
C ALA A 792 -2.47 3.11 -22.59
N ASP A 793 -1.44 3.74 -22.04
CA ASP A 793 -1.13 5.16 -22.26
C ASP A 793 -0.28 5.37 -23.51
N GLY A 794 -0.66 6.36 -24.32
CA GLY A 794 0.10 6.86 -25.45
C GLY A 794 -0.64 6.76 -26.78
N LYS A 795 -0.14 7.50 -27.76
CA LYS A 795 -0.63 7.43 -29.15
C LYS A 795 0.02 6.27 -29.89
N GLY A 796 -0.75 5.58 -30.72
CA GLY A 796 -0.32 4.41 -31.47
C GLY A 796 -0.27 3.12 -30.65
N GLN A 797 -0.81 3.10 -29.43
CA GLN A 797 -0.95 1.85 -28.67
C GLN A 797 -1.98 0.97 -29.38
N TYR A 798 -1.68 -0.31 -29.54
CA TYR A 798 -2.54 -1.22 -30.27
C TYR A 798 -3.00 -2.41 -29.44
N LEU A 799 -4.23 -2.83 -29.72
CA LEU A 799 -4.83 -4.10 -29.31
C LEU A 799 -5.01 -4.95 -30.56
N GLN A 800 -4.56 -6.20 -30.52
CA GLN A 800 -4.62 -7.12 -31.64
C GLN A 800 -5.38 -8.38 -31.26
N LEU A 801 -6.44 -8.65 -32.02
CA LEU A 801 -7.26 -9.85 -31.93
C LEU A 801 -6.86 -10.80 -33.07
N GLU A 802 -6.68 -12.08 -32.75
CA GLU A 802 -6.47 -13.17 -33.69
C GLU A 802 -7.73 -14.04 -33.72
N LEU A 803 -8.32 -14.17 -34.91
CA LEU A 803 -9.49 -15.00 -35.16
C LEU A 803 -9.09 -16.48 -35.26
N GLU A 804 -9.99 -17.41 -34.99
CA GLU A 804 -9.75 -18.85 -35.11
C GLU A 804 -9.42 -19.26 -36.55
N GLN A 805 -10.11 -18.67 -37.53
CA GLN A 805 -9.93 -18.90 -38.94
C GLN A 805 -9.91 -17.59 -39.73
N GLN A 806 -9.56 -17.65 -41.01
CA GLN A 806 -9.73 -16.50 -41.88
C GLN A 806 -11.24 -16.28 -42.11
N THR A 807 -11.76 -15.14 -41.66
CA THR A 807 -13.19 -14.79 -41.72
C THR A 807 -13.38 -13.50 -42.52
N GLN A 808 -14.49 -13.40 -43.27
CA GLN A 808 -14.84 -12.15 -43.93
C GLN A 808 -15.44 -11.21 -42.89
N VAL A 809 -14.83 -10.04 -42.70
CA VAL A 809 -15.23 -9.07 -41.68
C VAL A 809 -15.51 -7.74 -42.36
N GLY A 810 -16.67 -7.14 -42.09
CA GLY A 810 -17.01 -5.79 -42.53
C GLY A 810 -17.44 -4.89 -41.38
N GLN A 811 -17.44 -5.40 -40.15
CA GLN A 811 -17.93 -4.66 -39.00
C GLN A 811 -17.25 -5.13 -37.71
N VAL A 812 -17.02 -4.19 -36.81
CA VAL A 812 -16.63 -4.45 -35.42
C VAL A 812 -17.53 -3.66 -34.47
N SER A 813 -17.73 -4.17 -33.27
CA SER A 813 -18.36 -3.43 -32.19
C SER A 813 -17.38 -3.26 -31.03
N ILE A 814 -17.30 -2.07 -30.47
CA ILE A 814 -16.33 -1.74 -29.42
C ILE A 814 -17.05 -1.00 -28.30
N GLN A 815 -16.92 -1.49 -27.07
CA GLN A 815 -17.34 -0.75 -25.89
C GLN A 815 -16.13 -0.07 -25.24
N PHE A 816 -16.19 1.26 -25.10
CA PHE A 816 -15.10 2.06 -24.58
C PHE A 816 -15.25 2.35 -23.08
N TYR A 817 -14.16 2.24 -22.33
CA TYR A 817 -14.15 2.65 -20.93
C TYR A 817 -14.35 4.16 -20.80
N ASN A 818 -15.36 4.55 -20.02
CA ASN A 818 -15.86 5.92 -19.88
C ASN A 818 -16.37 6.54 -21.21
N GLY A 819 -16.77 5.73 -22.20
CA GLY A 819 -17.27 6.22 -23.50
C GLY A 819 -18.35 7.29 -23.38
N HIS A 820 -19.26 7.19 -22.41
CA HIS A 820 -20.31 8.18 -22.16
C HIS A 820 -19.82 9.59 -21.77
N THR A 821 -18.58 9.71 -21.33
CA THR A 821 -17.98 11.01 -20.96
C THR A 821 -17.03 11.55 -22.02
N ARG A 822 -16.41 10.66 -22.83
CA ARG A 822 -15.30 10.99 -23.70
C ARG A 822 -15.30 10.22 -25.02
N SER A 823 -14.92 10.93 -26.08
CA SER A 823 -14.69 10.36 -27.42
C SER A 823 -13.29 9.73 -27.47
N ASN A 824 -13.18 8.51 -28.00
CA ASN A 824 -11.91 7.81 -28.22
C ASN A 824 -11.50 7.93 -29.69
N TYR A 825 -10.20 8.08 -29.94
CA TYR A 825 -9.68 8.27 -31.30
C TYR A 825 -8.86 7.05 -31.73
N PHE A 826 -9.11 6.50 -32.91
CA PHE A 826 -8.42 5.28 -33.34
C PHE A 826 -8.41 5.06 -34.86
N ASP A 827 -7.51 4.19 -35.30
CA ASP A 827 -7.56 3.52 -36.59
C ASP A 827 -7.93 2.04 -36.40
N LEU A 828 -8.51 1.43 -37.43
CA LEU A 828 -8.72 -0.02 -37.48
C LEU A 828 -7.95 -0.61 -38.66
N GLU A 829 -7.14 -1.62 -38.37
CA GLU A 829 -6.31 -2.31 -39.35
C GLU A 829 -6.60 -3.81 -39.34
N ILE A 830 -6.54 -4.45 -40.51
CA ILE A 830 -6.85 -5.87 -40.69
C ILE A 830 -5.74 -6.55 -41.49
N SER A 831 -5.48 -7.83 -41.19
CA SER A 831 -4.48 -8.64 -41.87
C SER A 831 -4.89 -10.11 -41.96
N VAL A 832 -4.45 -10.81 -43.01
CA VAL A 832 -4.57 -12.27 -43.14
C VAL A 832 -3.33 -13.02 -42.65
N ASP A 833 -2.19 -12.33 -42.51
CA ASP A 833 -0.87 -12.94 -42.23
C ASP A 833 -0.20 -12.42 -40.95
N GLY A 834 -0.75 -11.37 -40.33
CA GLY A 834 -0.21 -10.76 -39.11
C GLY A 834 1.04 -9.91 -39.33
N ILE A 835 1.44 -9.69 -40.58
CA ILE A 835 2.64 -8.95 -40.99
C ILE A 835 2.23 -7.71 -41.78
N ASN A 836 1.38 -7.90 -42.78
CA ASN A 836 0.90 -6.84 -43.68
C ASN A 836 -0.50 -6.42 -43.26
N TYR A 837 -0.64 -5.18 -42.82
CA TYR A 837 -1.90 -4.63 -42.34
C TYR A 837 -2.48 -3.63 -43.34
N GLN A 838 -3.74 -3.84 -43.69
CA GLN A 838 -4.55 -2.87 -44.42
C GLN A 838 -5.37 -2.06 -43.42
N LYS A 839 -5.26 -0.74 -43.48
CA LYS A 839 -6.13 0.16 -42.71
C LYS A 839 -7.51 0.22 -43.35
N VAL A 840 -8.53 -0.20 -42.61
CA VAL A 840 -9.94 -0.22 -43.05
C VAL A 840 -10.73 0.97 -42.49
N LEU A 841 -10.28 1.54 -41.37
CA LEU A 841 -10.80 2.78 -40.80
C LEU A 841 -9.66 3.70 -40.35
N SER A 842 -9.80 5.01 -40.56
CA SER A 842 -8.75 6.00 -40.26
C SER A 842 -9.30 7.20 -39.48
N ASN A 843 -8.62 7.60 -38.41
CA ASN A 843 -8.94 8.74 -37.54
C ASN A 843 -10.41 8.76 -37.09
N VAL A 844 -10.92 7.58 -36.74
CA VAL A 844 -12.28 7.44 -36.21
C VAL A 844 -12.35 8.09 -34.84
N ALA A 845 -13.45 8.79 -34.58
CA ALA A 845 -13.82 9.25 -33.25
C ALA A 845 -15.05 8.47 -32.80
N SER A 846 -14.96 7.86 -31.63
CA SER A 846 -16.10 7.25 -30.96
C SER A 846 -17.09 8.33 -30.51
N GLN A 847 -18.36 7.99 -30.43
CA GLN A 847 -19.43 8.80 -29.88
C GLN A 847 -19.42 8.70 -28.35
N LYS A 848 -19.93 9.74 -27.68
CA LYS A 848 -19.96 9.77 -26.23
C LYS A 848 -21.09 8.92 -25.65
N GLN A 849 -20.99 7.59 -25.75
CA GLN A 849 -22.03 6.68 -25.26
C GLN A 849 -21.51 5.59 -24.33
N ALA A 850 -22.39 5.10 -23.46
CA ALA A 850 -22.06 4.05 -22.48
C ALA A 850 -22.06 2.64 -23.08
N ALA A 851 -22.89 2.41 -24.11
CA ALA A 851 -23.00 1.15 -24.82
C ALA A 851 -21.86 0.96 -25.84
N TYR A 852 -21.78 -0.23 -26.43
CA TYR A 852 -20.88 -0.46 -27.56
C TYR A 852 -21.24 0.43 -28.75
N GLU A 853 -20.23 0.75 -29.55
CA GLU A 853 -20.38 1.41 -30.83
C GLU A 853 -19.99 0.46 -31.95
N THR A 854 -20.72 0.52 -33.05
CA THR A 854 -20.49 -0.34 -34.20
C THR A 854 -19.86 0.46 -35.32
N PHE A 855 -18.77 -0.08 -35.88
CA PHE A 855 -17.97 0.55 -36.93
C PHE A 855 -17.92 -0.37 -38.15
N GLU A 856 -18.47 0.12 -39.25
CA GLU A 856 -18.56 -0.60 -40.52
C GLU A 856 -17.49 -0.16 -41.51
N PHE A 857 -17.06 -1.09 -42.34
CA PHE A 857 -16.12 -0.91 -43.44
C PHE A 857 -16.40 -1.95 -44.53
N GLU A 858 -15.84 -1.74 -45.73
CA GLU A 858 -16.00 -2.68 -46.83
C GLU A 858 -15.51 -4.08 -46.41
N PRO A 859 -16.30 -5.15 -46.62
CA PRO A 859 -15.93 -6.51 -46.21
C PRO A 859 -14.55 -6.95 -46.71
N VAL A 860 -13.66 -7.34 -45.80
CA VAL A 860 -12.30 -7.83 -46.11
C VAL A 860 -12.05 -9.16 -45.40
N GLN A 861 -11.29 -10.04 -46.04
CA GLN A 861 -10.80 -11.26 -45.40
C GLN A 861 -9.80 -10.91 -44.28
N ALA A 862 -10.03 -11.43 -43.06
CA ALA A 862 -9.25 -11.15 -41.87
C ALA A 862 -8.86 -12.43 -41.13
N LYS A 863 -7.63 -12.50 -40.62
CA LYS A 863 -7.20 -13.41 -39.55
C LYS A 863 -6.82 -12.62 -38.28
N PHE A 864 -6.35 -11.38 -38.46
CA PHE A 864 -5.95 -10.48 -37.41
C PHE A 864 -6.64 -9.12 -37.57
N ILE A 865 -7.17 -8.59 -36.47
CA ILE A 865 -7.76 -7.26 -36.38
C ILE A 865 -6.93 -6.48 -35.37
N ARG A 866 -6.57 -5.24 -35.70
CA ARG A 866 -5.76 -4.36 -34.86
C ARG A 866 -6.46 -3.01 -34.68
N TYR A 867 -6.83 -2.71 -33.45
CA TYR A 867 -7.21 -1.39 -33.00
C TYR A 867 -5.95 -0.59 -32.71
N VAL A 868 -5.78 0.59 -33.33
CA VAL A 868 -4.63 1.48 -33.08
C VAL A 868 -5.13 2.77 -32.45
N GLY A 869 -5.02 2.85 -31.13
CA GLY A 869 -5.52 3.94 -30.32
C GLY A 869 -4.65 5.19 -30.37
N GLN A 870 -5.29 6.34 -30.49
CA GLN A 870 -4.67 7.68 -30.56
C GLN A 870 -4.94 8.51 -29.30
N GLY A 871 -5.44 7.87 -28.23
CA GLY A 871 -5.93 8.48 -27.02
C GLY A 871 -7.43 8.81 -27.09
N ASN A 872 -7.84 9.76 -26.27
CA ASN A 872 -9.20 10.27 -26.19
C ASN A 872 -9.18 11.80 -26.06
N GLU A 873 -10.36 12.43 -26.04
CA GLU A 873 -10.49 13.88 -25.93
C GLU A 873 -9.92 14.50 -24.64
N SER A 874 -9.70 13.70 -23.59
CA SER A 874 -9.21 14.17 -22.30
C SER A 874 -7.72 13.93 -22.11
N ASN A 875 -7.17 12.85 -22.66
CA ASN A 875 -5.77 12.44 -22.48
C ASN A 875 -5.34 11.37 -23.49
N THR A 876 -4.11 10.86 -23.36
CA THR A 876 -3.51 9.88 -24.28
C THR A 876 -3.84 8.42 -23.97
N TRP A 877 -4.70 8.14 -23.00
CA TRP A 877 -5.06 6.77 -22.64
C TRP A 877 -6.03 6.14 -23.64
N ASN A 878 -5.82 4.85 -23.92
CA ASN A 878 -6.71 4.01 -24.71
C ASN A 878 -7.26 2.94 -23.78
N SER A 879 -8.58 2.79 -23.72
CA SER A 879 -9.19 1.87 -22.75
C SER A 879 -10.46 1.25 -23.34
N ILE A 880 -10.44 -0.07 -23.53
CA ILE A 880 -11.53 -0.84 -24.16
C ILE A 880 -12.08 -1.80 -23.13
N ILE A 881 -13.41 -1.78 -22.93
CA ILE A 881 -14.12 -2.74 -22.08
C ILE A 881 -14.33 -4.03 -22.86
N GLU A 882 -14.86 -3.97 -24.09
CA GLU A 882 -15.19 -5.17 -24.86
C GLU A 882 -15.06 -4.91 -26.36
N PHE A 883 -14.69 -5.93 -27.13
CA PHE A 883 -14.41 -5.85 -28.56
C PHE A 883 -14.95 -7.09 -29.30
N TRP A 884 -15.95 -6.89 -30.14
CA TRP A 884 -16.51 -7.93 -31.00
C TRP A 884 -16.12 -7.73 -32.46
N VAL A 885 -15.83 -8.85 -33.13
CA VAL A 885 -15.58 -8.91 -34.57
C VAL A 885 -16.74 -9.65 -35.20
N HIS A 886 -17.46 -9.01 -36.12
CA HIS A 886 -18.60 -9.62 -36.79
C HIS A 886 -18.15 -10.49 -37.96
N GLU A 887 -18.76 -11.65 -38.11
CA GLU A 887 -18.68 -12.48 -39.30
C GLU A 887 -19.75 -12.00 -40.30
N ASN A 888 -19.38 -11.81 -41.57
CA ASN A 888 -20.30 -11.42 -42.63
C ASN A 888 -20.97 -12.61 -43.32
#